data_AF-A0A9W4G2V9-F1
#
_entry.id   AF-A0A9W4G2V9-F1
#
_cell.length_a   1.000
_cell.length_b   1.000
_cell.length_c   1.000
_cell.angle_alpha   90.00
_cell.angle_beta   90.00
_cell.angle_gamma   90.00
#
_symmetry.space_group_name_H-M   'P 1'
#
loop_
_entity.id
_entity.type
_entity.pdbx_description
1 polymer ?
#
loop_
_entity_poly.entity_id
_entity_poly.type
_entity_poly.pdbx_seq_one_letter_code
_entity_poly.pdbx_strand_id
1 'polypeptide(L)'
;MNNYFFYLLCPQKPEIKVALEEILSHEEGEPHFQGIIKRCCYILINNWLLKRQHSFIRKLINTLSESPDCNQTCLSIQESRLLLWLKTFLASEDYQELLRCANLERSDWSSRYQSYLLVSQYLNPHNSREQKEVARTLIKQLKDQYKFDLAMYIARLESPTGRNRQPKNPTQLGDEVVSLIKQTISTQRVFNYGTQANLFLNNTQNLSYEKFKQCLPQYLMFHINQQYPANIIRDKIEEKLESLYSIHDDDIVSKPLISRTCNRLIEYLLIEKGKPPSFLFNLMIRQGGQLTLVILLLKLVLIGNSSRSYLDICIAHLIQFYQDHTEVRCQGVIQFLEIFNLVFTLFTENVQYFLVKTKAGLPGTQSETELNTYRLFCQYKGPDLRNTNVKELQLKGKDLRGADLRDVDLKSIELIQVDLSLAKLSRADLSQGIFTETKFFISNLNYTNLMDATLTQTDFRRAELKHANLTCTNLKLANLNRADLTGAIITQANLQEADLGNADLTEANLSESNLQLANLNAANLTGANLSYTNLTNVNLSRANLQGANLQGADLRGANLTATNLENVNLRGAILERAVFTQANLKSANLVDTNLTGATLTQADLSQAILIHAQLRDTNLSQSILRHADLTEVDLTRANLKQVDFSYASLENAIVRHTNLKDAILLYTDLRGANLFRSGIAEAQISGIKLGNNSGLSDQTRIFLDGEEIN
;
A
#
# COMPACT_ATOMS: atom_id res chain seq x y z
N MET A 1 -14.95 -25.73 -39.59
CA MET A 1 -14.23 -25.10 -38.47
C MET A 1 -12.76 -25.12 -38.85
N ASN A 2 -12.24 -23.98 -39.29
CA ASN A 2 -10.96 -23.90 -39.99
C ASN A 2 -9.82 -23.74 -38.97
N ASN A 3 -8.85 -24.64 -39.04
CA ASN A 3 -7.64 -24.62 -38.22
C ASN A 3 -6.80 -23.36 -38.59
N TYR A 4 -6.68 -22.43 -37.64
CA TYR A 4 -5.97 -21.16 -37.83
C TYR A 4 -4.46 -21.30 -37.99
N PHE A 5 -3.86 -22.43 -37.59
CA PHE A 5 -2.41 -22.64 -37.71
C PHE A 5 -1.99 -22.82 -39.18
N PHE A 6 -2.90 -23.33 -40.03
CA PHE A 6 -2.64 -23.64 -41.44
C PHE A 6 -3.43 -22.77 -42.44
N TYR A 7 -4.29 -21.85 -42.01
CA TYR A 7 -4.89 -20.85 -42.92
C TYR A 7 -3.87 -19.83 -43.48
N LEU A 8 -2.60 -19.98 -43.09
CA LEU A 8 -1.42 -19.27 -43.61
C LEU A 8 -0.57 -20.11 -44.59
N LEU A 9 -1.11 -21.18 -45.19
CA LEU A 9 -0.47 -21.91 -46.33
C LEU A 9 -0.53 -21.14 -47.67
N CYS A 10 -0.97 -19.89 -47.65
CA CYS A 10 -0.65 -18.91 -48.68
C CYS A 10 -0.18 -17.65 -47.97
N PRO A 11 1.12 -17.49 -47.70
CA PRO A 11 1.60 -16.27 -47.09
C PRO A 11 1.39 -15.14 -48.10
N GLN A 12 0.38 -14.29 -47.90
CA GLN A 12 0.25 -13.04 -48.67
C GLN A 12 1.42 -12.08 -48.42
N LYS A 13 2.25 -12.36 -47.40
CA LYS A 13 3.44 -11.59 -47.05
C LYS A 13 4.72 -12.32 -47.50
N PRO A 14 5.54 -11.71 -48.37
CA PRO A 14 6.76 -12.34 -48.89
C PRO A 14 7.80 -12.66 -47.80
N GLU A 15 7.80 -11.91 -46.69
CA GLU A 15 8.72 -12.10 -45.57
C GLU A 15 8.55 -13.48 -44.89
N ILE A 16 7.32 -13.99 -44.80
CA ILE A 16 7.02 -15.28 -44.17
C ILE A 16 7.56 -16.43 -45.04
N LYS A 17 7.51 -16.26 -46.36
CA LYS A 17 8.00 -17.27 -47.31
C LYS A 17 9.52 -17.42 -47.23
N VAL A 18 10.24 -16.29 -47.19
CA VAL A 18 11.71 -16.27 -47.03
C VAL A 18 12.14 -16.91 -45.70
N ALA A 19 11.45 -16.60 -44.60
CA ALA A 19 11.76 -17.18 -43.29
C ALA A 19 11.52 -18.71 -43.24
N LEU A 20 10.47 -19.21 -43.89
CA LEU A 20 10.20 -20.65 -43.99
C LEU A 20 11.23 -21.37 -44.86
N GLU A 21 11.66 -20.76 -45.97
CA GLU A 21 12.73 -21.29 -46.83
C GLU A 21 14.07 -21.36 -46.08
N GLU A 22 14.40 -20.35 -45.27
CA GLU A 22 15.59 -20.31 -44.43
C GLU A 22 15.60 -21.46 -43.41
N ILE A 23 14.49 -21.70 -42.70
CA ILE A 23 14.34 -22.82 -41.75
C ILE A 23 14.48 -24.19 -42.44
N LEU A 24 13.94 -24.33 -43.66
CA LEU A 24 14.00 -25.59 -44.42
C LEU A 24 15.39 -25.88 -45.01
N SER A 25 16.22 -24.84 -45.19
CA SER A 25 17.58 -24.93 -45.72
C SER A 25 18.67 -25.17 -44.67
N HIS A 26 18.31 -25.13 -43.38
CA HIS A 26 19.24 -25.28 -42.26
C HIS A 26 19.68 -26.74 -42.02
N GLU A 27 20.96 -26.98 -41.72
CA GLU A 27 21.53 -28.34 -41.52
C GLU A 27 20.84 -29.12 -40.37
N GLU A 28 20.42 -28.41 -39.33
CA GLU A 28 19.63 -28.91 -38.20
C GLU A 28 18.14 -28.47 -38.25
N GLY A 29 17.52 -28.52 -39.43
CA GLY A 29 16.19 -27.93 -39.68
C GLY A 29 15.06 -28.39 -38.73
N GLU A 30 14.98 -29.69 -38.39
CA GLU A 30 13.94 -30.23 -37.50
C GLU A 30 14.05 -29.75 -36.04
N PRO A 31 15.19 -29.95 -35.34
CA PRO A 31 15.33 -29.48 -33.96
C PRO A 31 15.31 -27.95 -33.87
N HIS A 32 15.80 -27.24 -34.89
CA HIS A 32 15.71 -25.78 -34.96
C HIS A 32 14.25 -25.31 -35.05
N PHE A 33 13.44 -25.93 -35.91
CA PHE A 33 12.01 -25.65 -36.04
C PHE A 33 11.25 -25.95 -34.74
N GLN A 34 11.51 -27.09 -34.11
CA GLN A 34 10.90 -27.45 -32.82
C GLN A 34 11.27 -26.44 -31.73
N GLY A 35 12.53 -25.99 -31.68
CA GLY A 35 13.01 -24.96 -30.77
C GLY A 35 12.31 -23.61 -30.96
N ILE A 36 12.08 -23.19 -32.22
CA ILE A 36 11.34 -21.96 -32.55
C ILE A 36 9.89 -22.06 -32.09
N ILE A 37 9.18 -23.14 -32.46
CA ILE A 37 7.77 -23.34 -32.04
C ILE A 37 7.66 -23.34 -30.53
N LYS A 38 8.55 -24.07 -29.84
CA LYS A 38 8.63 -24.11 -28.38
C LYS A 38 8.76 -22.69 -27.83
N ARG A 39 9.73 -21.91 -28.33
CA ARG A 39 9.98 -20.54 -27.86
C ARG A 39 8.79 -19.61 -28.10
N CYS A 40 8.17 -19.64 -29.28
CA CYS A 40 6.98 -18.86 -29.60
C CYS A 40 5.82 -19.16 -28.65
N CYS A 41 5.57 -20.44 -28.36
CA CYS A 41 4.53 -20.85 -27.41
C CYS A 41 4.77 -20.25 -26.02
N TYR A 42 6.01 -20.36 -25.49
CA TYR A 42 6.35 -19.82 -24.18
C TYR A 42 6.26 -18.28 -24.11
N ILE A 43 6.58 -17.55 -25.19
CA ILE A 43 6.40 -16.09 -25.25
C ILE A 43 4.91 -15.71 -25.16
N LEU A 44 4.06 -16.37 -25.96
CA LEU A 44 2.62 -16.11 -25.95
C LEU A 44 1.99 -16.45 -24.60
N ILE A 45 2.36 -17.60 -24.03
CA ILE A 45 1.91 -18.02 -22.70
C ILE A 45 2.33 -17.01 -21.63
N ASN A 46 3.58 -16.55 -21.62
CA ASN A 46 4.05 -15.52 -20.68
C ASN A 46 3.20 -14.24 -20.77
N ASN A 47 2.97 -13.74 -21.99
CA ASN A 47 2.20 -12.52 -22.22
C ASN A 47 0.73 -12.67 -21.76
N TRP A 48 0.11 -13.82 -22.03
CA TRP A 48 -1.27 -14.08 -21.60
C TRP A 48 -1.39 -14.37 -20.10
N LEU A 49 -0.40 -15.01 -19.47
CA LEU A 49 -0.35 -15.21 -18.02
C LEU A 49 -0.25 -13.88 -17.26
N LEU A 50 0.58 -12.94 -17.74
CA LEU A 50 0.69 -11.60 -17.17
C LEU A 50 -0.64 -10.83 -17.25
N LYS A 51 -1.41 -11.04 -18.33
CA LYS A 51 -2.72 -10.42 -18.54
C LYS A 51 -3.90 -11.24 -17.98
N ARG A 52 -3.65 -12.36 -17.29
CA ARG A 52 -4.66 -13.28 -16.72
C ARG A 52 -5.64 -13.87 -17.75
N GLN A 53 -5.21 -14.06 -19.00
CA GLN A 53 -6.08 -14.54 -20.08
C GLN A 53 -5.92 -16.04 -20.36
N HIS A 54 -6.30 -16.87 -19.38
CA HIS A 54 -6.12 -18.34 -19.43
C HIS A 54 -6.89 -19.03 -20.57
N SER A 55 -7.96 -18.41 -21.08
CA SER A 55 -8.73 -18.91 -22.22
C SER A 55 -7.92 -18.96 -23.52
N PHE A 56 -7.00 -18.02 -23.74
CA PHE A 56 -6.16 -17.99 -24.94
C PHE A 56 -5.06 -19.05 -24.89
N ILE A 57 -4.55 -19.37 -23.70
CA ILE A 57 -3.59 -20.47 -23.51
C ILE A 57 -4.25 -21.80 -23.87
N ARG A 58 -5.46 -22.06 -23.36
CA ARG A 58 -6.23 -23.27 -23.71
C ARG A 58 -6.54 -23.34 -25.20
N LYS A 59 -6.96 -22.21 -25.81
CA LYS A 59 -7.20 -22.14 -27.26
C LYS A 59 -5.93 -22.43 -28.06
N LEU A 60 -4.78 -21.88 -27.69
CA LEU A 60 -3.50 -22.14 -28.36
C LEU A 60 -3.14 -23.63 -28.32
N ILE A 61 -3.24 -24.26 -27.15
CA ILE A 61 -2.91 -25.70 -27.00
C ILE A 61 -3.90 -26.55 -27.78
N ASN A 62 -5.20 -26.24 -27.73
CA ASN A 62 -6.22 -26.94 -28.48
C ASN A 62 -5.99 -26.79 -29.99
N THR A 63 -5.68 -25.59 -30.49
CA THR A 63 -5.35 -25.36 -31.90
C THR A 63 -4.09 -26.10 -32.35
N LEU A 64 -3.09 -26.27 -31.46
CA LEU A 64 -1.93 -27.12 -31.74
C LEU A 64 -2.27 -28.62 -31.77
N SER A 65 -3.21 -29.07 -30.92
CA SER A 65 -3.64 -30.47 -30.83
C SER A 65 -4.67 -30.88 -31.89
N GLU A 66 -5.42 -29.93 -32.43
CA GLU A 66 -6.34 -30.13 -33.55
C GLU A 66 -5.51 -30.41 -34.80
N SER A 67 -5.08 -31.65 -35.00
CA SER A 67 -4.41 -32.04 -36.24
C SER A 67 -5.37 -31.87 -37.42
N PRO A 68 -4.93 -31.36 -38.57
CA PRO A 68 -5.75 -31.40 -39.78
C PRO A 68 -6.00 -32.86 -40.18
N ASP A 69 -7.28 -33.25 -40.32
CA ASP A 69 -7.64 -34.46 -41.05
C ASP A 69 -7.05 -34.36 -42.46
N CYS A 70 -6.16 -35.30 -42.79
CA CYS A 70 -5.57 -35.44 -44.12
C CYS A 70 -6.64 -35.80 -45.15
N ASN A 71 -7.40 -34.83 -45.62
CA ASN A 71 -8.33 -34.97 -46.76
C ASN A 71 -8.40 -33.68 -47.61
N GLN A 72 -7.29 -32.94 -47.71
CA GLN A 72 -7.15 -31.87 -48.71
C GLN A 72 -5.99 -32.17 -49.66
N THR A 73 -6.36 -32.56 -50.87
CA THR A 73 -5.54 -32.94 -52.01
C THR A 73 -4.83 -31.74 -52.65
N CYS A 74 -3.88 -31.13 -51.95
CA CYS A 74 -2.81 -30.27 -52.53
C CYS A 74 -1.91 -29.73 -51.40
N LEU A 75 -0.94 -30.52 -50.93
CA LEU A 75 0.16 -30.03 -50.08
C LEU A 75 1.46 -30.15 -50.88
N SER A 76 2.25 -29.08 -50.92
CA SER A 76 3.61 -29.09 -51.48
C SER A 76 4.58 -29.93 -50.61
N ILE A 77 5.73 -30.30 -51.18
CA ILE A 77 6.76 -31.11 -50.51
C ILE A 77 7.26 -30.43 -49.21
N GLN A 78 7.37 -29.10 -49.22
CA GLN A 78 7.81 -28.29 -48.07
C GLN A 78 6.76 -28.32 -46.94
N GLU A 79 5.48 -28.20 -47.27
CA GLU A 79 4.38 -28.21 -46.30
C GLU A 79 4.21 -29.58 -45.65
N SER A 80 4.43 -30.65 -46.42
CA SER A 80 4.43 -32.02 -45.90
C SER A 80 5.55 -32.26 -44.88
N ARG A 81 6.73 -31.66 -45.10
CA ARG A 81 7.88 -31.76 -44.19
C ARG A 81 7.64 -31.03 -42.86
N LEU A 82 7.08 -29.82 -42.92
CA LEU A 82 6.71 -29.06 -41.72
C LEU A 82 5.62 -29.75 -40.90
N LEU A 83 4.66 -30.39 -41.56
CA LEU A 83 3.57 -31.13 -40.90
C LEU A 83 4.09 -32.39 -40.20
N LEU A 84 5.11 -33.05 -40.77
CA LEU A 84 5.82 -34.14 -40.10
C LEU A 84 6.57 -33.64 -38.85
N TRP A 85 7.30 -32.53 -38.96
CA TRP A 85 8.03 -31.93 -37.82
C TRP A 85 7.10 -31.43 -36.71
N LEU A 86 5.90 -30.96 -37.05
CA LEU A 86 4.89 -30.61 -36.06
C LEU A 86 4.36 -31.87 -35.36
N LYS A 87 4.15 -32.98 -36.08
CA LYS A 87 3.76 -34.26 -35.47
C LYS A 87 4.84 -34.81 -34.53
N THR A 88 6.12 -34.69 -34.89
CA THR A 88 7.22 -35.08 -33.99
C THR A 88 7.29 -34.17 -32.76
N PHE A 89 7.02 -32.87 -32.91
CA PHE A 89 6.90 -31.95 -31.79
C PHE A 89 5.72 -32.32 -30.86
N LEU A 90 4.53 -32.63 -31.38
CA LEU A 90 3.36 -33.01 -30.57
C LEU A 90 3.59 -34.31 -29.78
N ALA A 91 4.45 -35.20 -30.26
CA ALA A 91 4.84 -36.42 -29.57
C ALA A 91 6.01 -36.22 -28.56
N SER A 92 6.64 -35.05 -28.55
CA SER A 92 7.82 -34.77 -27.71
C SER A 92 7.46 -34.48 -26.24
N GLU A 93 8.44 -34.67 -25.36
CA GLU A 93 8.33 -34.27 -23.94
C GLU A 93 8.03 -32.76 -23.79
N ASP A 94 8.57 -31.94 -24.70
CA ASP A 94 8.39 -30.49 -24.72
C ASP A 94 6.93 -30.06 -24.90
N TYR A 95 6.16 -30.78 -25.73
CA TYR A 95 4.74 -30.52 -25.87
C TYR A 95 3.94 -31.01 -24.66
N GLN A 96 4.34 -32.13 -24.05
CA GLN A 96 3.75 -32.59 -22.79
C GLN A 96 3.99 -31.57 -21.66
N GLU A 97 5.12 -30.87 -21.64
CA GLU A 97 5.37 -29.76 -20.71
C GLU A 97 4.46 -28.56 -20.96
N LEU A 98 4.24 -28.18 -22.22
CA LEU A 98 3.28 -27.13 -22.58
C LEU A 98 1.87 -27.51 -22.16
N LEU A 99 1.48 -28.79 -22.35
CA LEU A 99 0.21 -29.32 -21.93
C LEU A 99 0.03 -29.22 -20.40
N ARG A 100 1.08 -29.48 -19.62
CA ARG A 100 1.10 -29.28 -18.15
C ARG A 100 0.91 -27.83 -17.73
N CYS A 101 1.25 -26.86 -18.58
CA CYS A 101 1.01 -25.43 -18.34
C CYS A 101 -0.44 -25.02 -18.63
N ALA A 102 -1.15 -25.72 -19.52
CA ALA A 102 -2.52 -25.39 -19.92
C ALA A 102 -3.62 -26.23 -19.25
N ASN A 103 -3.34 -27.52 -19.01
CA ASN A 103 -4.26 -28.45 -18.36
C ASN A 103 -4.13 -28.32 -16.84
N LEU A 104 -4.96 -27.45 -16.29
CA LEU A 104 -5.24 -27.32 -14.86
C LEU A 104 -6.09 -28.49 -14.30
N GLU A 105 -6.40 -29.51 -15.11
CA GLU A 105 -7.31 -30.60 -14.77
C GLU A 105 -6.71 -31.95 -15.19
N ARG A 106 -5.74 -32.46 -14.42
CA ARG A 106 -5.46 -33.91 -14.37
C ARG A 106 -6.19 -34.50 -13.18
N SER A 107 -6.70 -35.72 -13.31
CA SER A 107 -7.42 -36.46 -12.27
C SER A 107 -6.52 -37.24 -11.31
N ASP A 108 -5.21 -37.00 -11.32
CA ASP A 108 -4.24 -37.69 -10.46
C ASP A 108 -3.93 -36.87 -9.20
N TRP A 109 -3.70 -37.53 -8.05
CA TRP A 109 -3.46 -36.86 -6.77
C TRP A 109 -2.24 -35.92 -6.78
N SER A 110 -1.23 -36.20 -7.62
CA SER A 110 0.00 -35.40 -7.77
C SER A 110 -0.25 -34.05 -8.43
N SER A 111 -1.31 -33.91 -9.23
CA SER A 111 -1.69 -32.65 -9.88
C SER A 111 -2.05 -31.54 -8.89
N ARG A 112 -2.46 -31.89 -7.67
CA ARG A 112 -2.71 -30.93 -6.57
C ARG A 112 -1.45 -30.18 -6.15
N TYR A 113 -0.28 -30.77 -6.38
CA TYR A 113 1.02 -30.23 -5.99
C TYR A 113 1.83 -29.68 -7.17
N GLN A 114 1.14 -29.26 -8.24
CA GLN A 114 1.74 -28.76 -9.47
C GLN A 114 2.75 -27.62 -9.24
N SER A 115 2.54 -26.77 -8.23
CA SER A 115 3.49 -25.70 -7.86
C SER A 115 4.88 -26.21 -7.52
N TYR A 116 5.02 -27.45 -7.08
CA TYR A 116 6.30 -28.10 -6.79
C TYR A 116 6.84 -28.87 -8.00
N LEU A 117 5.99 -29.51 -8.78
CA LEU A 117 6.40 -30.19 -10.01
C LEU A 117 7.00 -29.23 -11.05
N LEU A 118 6.55 -27.97 -11.09
CA LEU A 118 7.11 -26.94 -11.97
C LEU A 118 8.49 -26.43 -11.52
N VAL A 119 8.93 -26.72 -10.28
CA VAL A 119 10.24 -26.27 -9.75
C VAL A 119 11.40 -26.88 -10.53
N SER A 120 11.26 -28.14 -10.99
CA SER A 120 12.27 -28.78 -11.84
C SER A 120 12.44 -28.07 -13.19
N GLN A 121 11.37 -27.51 -13.75
CA GLN A 121 11.43 -26.77 -15.02
C GLN A 121 12.12 -25.41 -14.87
N TYR A 122 11.90 -24.75 -13.74
CA TYR A 122 12.54 -23.48 -13.43
C TYR A 122 14.06 -23.63 -13.26
N LEU A 123 14.50 -24.69 -12.57
CA LEU A 123 15.90 -24.85 -12.17
C LEU A 123 16.76 -25.65 -13.16
N ASN A 124 16.16 -26.29 -14.18
CA ASN A 124 16.91 -27.00 -15.21
C ASN A 124 17.74 -26.01 -16.07
N PRO A 125 19.08 -26.06 -16.06
CA PRO A 125 19.91 -25.13 -16.83
C PRO A 125 19.66 -25.24 -18.34
N HIS A 126 19.26 -26.42 -18.84
CA HIS A 126 19.00 -26.68 -20.27
C HIS A 126 17.68 -26.06 -20.79
N ASN A 127 16.80 -25.59 -19.90
CA ASN A 127 15.56 -24.92 -20.31
C ASN A 127 15.81 -23.47 -20.75
N SER A 128 15.05 -23.02 -21.75
CA SER A 128 15.12 -21.63 -22.25
C SER A 128 14.72 -20.62 -21.17
N ARG A 129 15.13 -19.35 -21.34
CA ARG A 129 14.80 -18.28 -20.38
C ARG A 129 13.28 -18.08 -20.28
N GLU A 130 12.58 -18.18 -21.40
CA GLU A 130 11.13 -18.02 -21.50
C GLU A 130 10.38 -19.15 -20.78
N GLN A 131 10.88 -20.38 -20.85
CA GLN A 131 10.37 -21.54 -20.09
C GLN A 131 10.49 -21.34 -18.59
N LYS A 132 11.67 -20.93 -18.14
CA LYS A 132 11.95 -20.70 -16.72
C LYS A 132 11.03 -19.62 -16.14
N GLU A 133 10.71 -18.61 -16.93
CA GLU A 133 9.85 -17.50 -16.51
C GLU A 133 8.35 -17.88 -16.48
N VAL A 134 7.86 -18.70 -17.44
CA VAL A 134 6.51 -19.27 -17.37
C VAL A 134 6.36 -20.11 -16.11
N ALA A 135 7.31 -21.02 -15.86
CA ALA A 135 7.29 -21.88 -14.68
C ALA A 135 7.28 -21.05 -13.39
N ARG A 136 8.15 -20.04 -13.25
CA ARG A 136 8.15 -19.13 -12.09
C ARG A 136 6.81 -18.41 -11.90
N THR A 137 6.27 -17.86 -12.98
CA THR A 137 5.03 -17.08 -12.93
C THR A 137 3.86 -17.96 -12.50
N LEU A 138 3.76 -19.17 -13.07
CA LEU A 138 2.72 -20.14 -12.74
C LEU A 138 2.87 -20.68 -11.30
N ILE A 139 4.09 -21.01 -10.86
CA ILE A 139 4.36 -21.40 -9.47
C ILE A 139 3.88 -20.32 -8.50
N LYS A 140 4.20 -19.05 -8.79
CA LYS A 140 3.77 -17.92 -7.96
C LYS A 140 2.25 -17.81 -7.91
N GLN A 141 1.59 -17.87 -9.07
CA GLN A 141 0.12 -17.82 -9.15
C GLN A 141 -0.56 -18.95 -8.37
N LEU A 142 -0.08 -20.20 -8.51
CA LEU A 142 -0.63 -21.36 -7.82
C LEU A 142 -0.42 -21.27 -6.30
N LYS A 143 0.78 -20.87 -5.86
CA LYS A 143 1.06 -20.65 -4.43
C LYS A 143 0.20 -19.51 -3.87
N ASP A 144 0.02 -18.42 -4.61
CA ASP A 144 -0.80 -17.29 -4.19
C ASP A 144 -2.31 -17.62 -4.16
N GLN A 145 -2.79 -18.45 -5.08
CA GLN A 145 -4.16 -18.96 -5.06
C GLN A 145 -4.40 -19.86 -3.83
N TYR A 146 -3.50 -20.81 -3.56
CA TYR A 146 -3.58 -21.65 -2.37
C TYR A 146 -3.59 -20.81 -1.08
N LYS A 147 -2.71 -19.80 -1.00
CA LYS A 147 -2.69 -18.85 0.13
C LYS A 147 -4.03 -18.14 0.32
N PHE A 148 -4.61 -17.64 -0.78
CA PHE A 148 -5.89 -16.96 -0.78
C PHE A 148 -7.02 -17.87 -0.27
N ASP A 149 -7.11 -19.08 -0.82
CA ASP A 149 -8.15 -20.06 -0.44
C ASP A 149 -8.01 -20.48 1.02
N LEU A 150 -6.78 -20.72 1.49
CA LEU A 150 -6.50 -21.05 2.89
C LEU A 150 -6.84 -19.90 3.85
N ALA A 151 -6.51 -18.66 3.48
CA ALA A 151 -6.85 -17.49 4.26
C ALA A 151 -8.37 -17.29 4.39
N MET A 152 -9.10 -17.44 3.28
CA MET A 152 -10.57 -17.40 3.25
C MET A 152 -11.19 -18.48 4.13
N TYR A 153 -10.61 -19.68 4.09
CA TYR A 153 -11.04 -20.82 4.90
C TYR A 153 -10.84 -20.57 6.40
N ILE A 154 -9.63 -20.17 6.82
CA ILE A 154 -9.28 -19.92 8.23
C ILE A 154 -10.09 -18.76 8.82
N ALA A 155 -10.23 -17.65 8.10
CA ALA A 155 -10.96 -16.49 8.61
C ALA A 155 -12.45 -16.77 8.87
N ARG A 156 -13.05 -17.72 8.13
CA ARG A 156 -14.44 -18.14 8.35
C ARG A 156 -14.59 -19.17 9.47
N LEU A 157 -13.60 -20.04 9.68
CA LEU A 157 -13.56 -20.91 10.87
C LEU A 157 -13.58 -20.11 12.18
N GLU A 158 -13.02 -18.89 12.17
CA GLU A 158 -12.95 -18.00 13.33
C GLU A 158 -14.16 -17.06 13.49
N SER A 159 -15.10 -17.04 12.54
CA SER A 159 -16.29 -16.18 12.60
C SER A 159 -17.44 -16.85 13.38
N PRO A 160 -18.04 -16.18 14.39
CA PRO A 160 -19.19 -16.72 15.13
C PRO A 160 -20.50 -16.72 14.32
N THR A 161 -20.51 -16.16 13.10
CA THR A 161 -21.72 -16.01 12.27
C THR A 161 -21.58 -16.77 10.94
N GLY A 162 -22.33 -17.86 10.77
CA GLY A 162 -22.63 -18.45 9.45
C GLY A 162 -22.20 -19.89 9.22
N ARG A 163 -22.95 -20.86 9.76
CA ARG A 163 -22.83 -22.31 9.44
C ARG A 163 -23.45 -22.74 8.10
N ASN A 164 -23.99 -21.81 7.30
CA ASN A 164 -24.93 -22.18 6.22
C ASN A 164 -24.33 -22.42 4.82
N ARG A 165 -23.00 -22.43 4.65
CA ARG A 165 -22.28 -23.11 3.53
C ARG A 165 -20.77 -23.01 3.80
N GLN A 166 -20.16 -24.10 4.25
CA GLN A 166 -18.71 -24.14 4.49
C GLN A 166 -17.95 -23.88 3.17
N PRO A 167 -16.95 -22.98 3.15
CA PRO A 167 -15.99 -22.95 2.04
C PRO A 167 -15.33 -24.33 1.93
N LYS A 168 -15.06 -24.79 0.69
CA LYS A 168 -14.32 -26.06 0.50
C LYS A 168 -12.97 -25.93 1.19
N ASN A 169 -12.68 -26.85 2.10
CA ASN A 169 -11.38 -26.96 2.73
C ASN A 169 -10.31 -27.14 1.63
N PRO A 170 -9.34 -26.22 1.49
CA PRO A 170 -8.32 -26.30 0.46
C PRO A 170 -7.27 -27.39 0.74
N THR A 171 -7.36 -28.04 1.91
CA THR A 171 -6.52 -29.18 2.30
C THR A 171 -7.37 -30.45 2.35
N GLN A 172 -6.71 -31.61 2.24
CA GLN A 172 -7.33 -32.90 2.55
C GLN A 172 -7.37 -33.22 4.06
N LEU A 173 -6.91 -32.31 4.91
CA LEU A 173 -6.94 -32.46 6.36
C LEU A 173 -8.34 -32.09 6.88
N GLY A 174 -8.84 -32.82 7.88
CA GLY A 174 -10.10 -32.45 8.53
C GLY A 174 -10.01 -31.09 9.24
N ASP A 175 -11.14 -30.40 9.39
CA ASP A 175 -11.24 -29.06 9.98
C ASP A 175 -10.61 -29.00 11.38
N GLU A 176 -10.82 -30.04 12.18
CA GLU A 176 -10.23 -30.21 13.51
C GLU A 176 -8.71 -30.33 13.46
N VAL A 177 -8.15 -30.97 12.43
CA VAL A 177 -6.70 -31.13 12.25
C VAL A 177 -6.06 -29.80 11.85
N VAL A 178 -6.70 -29.01 10.99
CA VAL A 178 -6.24 -27.67 10.63
C VAL A 178 -6.24 -26.75 11.86
N SER A 179 -7.31 -26.80 12.65
CA SER A 179 -7.42 -26.05 13.92
C SER A 179 -6.38 -26.51 14.93
N LEU A 180 -6.15 -27.82 15.08
CA LEU A 180 -5.18 -28.38 16.01
C LEU A 180 -3.74 -28.03 15.61
N ILE A 181 -3.39 -28.07 14.31
CA ILE A 181 -2.06 -27.66 13.83
C ILE A 181 -1.86 -26.17 14.10
N LYS A 182 -2.86 -25.34 13.79
CA LYS A 182 -2.82 -23.91 14.11
C LYS A 182 -2.66 -23.70 15.61
N GLN A 183 -3.44 -24.38 16.44
CA GLN A 183 -3.40 -24.25 17.89
C GLN A 183 -2.05 -24.73 18.43
N THR A 184 -1.58 -25.93 18.09
CA THR A 184 -0.30 -26.51 18.54
C THR A 184 0.88 -25.59 18.24
N ILE A 185 0.90 -24.99 17.06
CA ILE A 185 1.97 -24.07 16.66
C ILE A 185 1.77 -22.67 17.27
N SER A 186 0.52 -22.22 17.48
CA SER A 186 0.21 -20.91 18.07
C SER A 186 0.22 -20.88 19.61
N THR A 187 0.02 -22.02 20.29
CA THR A 187 0.03 -22.15 21.77
C THR A 187 1.43 -22.13 22.34
N GLN A 188 2.48 -22.27 21.53
CA GLN A 188 3.86 -21.96 21.91
C GLN A 188 4.10 -20.44 21.97
N ARG A 189 3.16 -19.72 22.61
CA ARG A 189 3.03 -18.26 22.72
C ARG A 189 4.23 -17.52 23.31
N VAL A 190 5.25 -18.24 23.75
CA VAL A 190 6.43 -17.64 24.41
C VAL A 190 7.60 -17.47 23.44
N PHE A 191 7.66 -18.18 22.29
CA PHE A 191 8.75 -18.01 21.32
C PHE A 191 8.31 -18.33 19.88
N ASN A 192 8.18 -17.30 19.03
CA ASN A 192 8.04 -17.49 17.58
C ASN A 192 9.29 -18.23 17.04
N TYR A 193 9.13 -19.29 16.23
CA TYR A 193 10.26 -20.03 15.64
C TYR A 193 11.24 -19.10 14.89
N GLY A 194 10.75 -18.00 14.29
CA GLY A 194 11.62 -16.98 13.70
C GLY A 194 12.49 -16.24 14.72
N THR A 195 11.95 -15.93 15.91
CA THR A 195 12.71 -15.34 17.01
C THR A 195 13.74 -16.33 17.56
N GLN A 196 13.39 -17.62 17.67
CA GLN A 196 14.32 -18.67 18.09
C GLN A 196 15.48 -18.84 17.10
N ALA A 197 15.19 -18.85 15.79
CA ALA A 197 16.21 -18.91 14.76
C ALA A 197 17.17 -17.71 14.83
N ASN A 198 16.65 -16.50 15.04
CA ASN A 198 17.46 -15.30 15.20
C ASN A 198 18.35 -15.34 16.44
N LEU A 199 17.81 -15.78 17.59
CA LEU A 199 18.58 -15.97 18.82
C LEU A 199 19.69 -17.01 18.63
N PHE A 200 19.38 -18.14 17.99
CA PHE A 200 20.37 -19.16 17.67
C PHE A 200 21.48 -18.62 16.76
N LEU A 201 21.13 -17.93 15.67
CA LEU A 201 22.11 -17.32 14.77
C LEU A 201 23.01 -16.32 15.50
N ASN A 202 22.45 -15.43 16.33
CA ASN A 202 23.24 -14.47 17.11
C ASN A 202 24.22 -15.16 18.07
N ASN A 203 23.79 -16.22 18.75
CA ASN A 203 24.64 -16.98 19.67
C ASN A 203 25.75 -17.77 18.95
N THR A 204 25.60 -18.03 17.65
CA THR A 204 26.54 -18.83 16.85
C THR A 204 27.50 -18.03 15.97
N GLN A 205 27.36 -16.70 15.88
CA GLN A 205 28.15 -15.86 14.95
C GLN A 205 29.67 -15.91 15.17
N ASN A 206 30.13 -16.21 16.38
CA ASN A 206 31.55 -16.25 16.75
C ASN A 206 32.05 -17.65 17.15
N LEU A 207 31.27 -18.69 16.86
CA LEU A 207 31.65 -20.07 17.18
C LEU A 207 32.43 -20.70 16.01
N SER A 208 33.28 -21.67 16.35
CA SER A 208 33.86 -22.58 15.35
C SER A 208 32.77 -23.49 14.78
N TYR A 209 33.00 -23.98 13.57
CA TYR A 209 32.05 -24.86 12.90
C TYR A 209 31.80 -26.15 13.67
N GLU A 210 32.80 -26.71 14.33
CA GLU A 210 32.63 -27.87 15.22
C GLU A 210 31.61 -27.59 16.34
N LYS A 211 31.74 -26.46 17.05
CA LYS A 211 30.81 -26.07 18.12
C LYS A 211 29.41 -25.79 17.59
N PHE A 212 29.30 -25.22 16.39
CA PHE A 212 28.01 -25.04 15.72
C PHE A 212 27.34 -26.38 15.41
N LYS A 213 28.08 -27.38 14.90
CA LYS A 213 27.56 -28.73 14.66
C LYS A 213 27.00 -29.35 15.93
N GLN A 214 27.63 -29.13 17.08
CA GLN A 214 27.16 -29.62 18.39
C GLN A 214 25.89 -28.90 18.88
N CYS A 215 25.75 -27.60 18.61
CA CYS A 215 24.59 -26.81 19.04
C CYS A 215 23.35 -27.01 18.16
N LEU A 216 23.55 -27.35 16.88
CA LEU A 216 22.47 -27.43 15.89
C LEU A 216 21.40 -28.50 16.22
N PRO A 217 21.73 -29.74 16.62
CA PRO A 217 20.76 -30.73 17.08
C PRO A 217 19.93 -30.23 18.27
N GLN A 218 20.55 -29.52 19.22
CA GLN A 218 19.85 -28.98 20.39
C GLN A 218 18.77 -27.96 19.99
N TYR A 219 19.10 -27.06 19.06
CA TYR A 219 18.14 -26.11 18.49
C TYR A 219 17.00 -26.80 17.74
N LEU A 220 17.33 -27.79 16.90
CA LEU A 220 16.34 -28.53 16.12
C LEU A 220 15.36 -29.29 17.02
N MET A 221 15.86 -29.93 18.07
CA MET A 221 15.07 -30.75 18.98
C MET A 221 14.37 -29.96 20.09
N PHE A 222 14.70 -28.68 20.29
CA PHE A 222 14.07 -27.81 21.28
C PHE A 222 12.54 -27.75 21.09
N HIS A 223 11.77 -28.09 22.13
CA HIS A 223 10.29 -28.17 22.15
C HIS A 223 9.63 -29.26 21.28
N ILE A 224 10.39 -30.22 20.74
CA ILE A 224 9.80 -31.43 20.16
C ILE A 224 9.49 -32.39 21.32
N ASN A 225 8.20 -32.71 21.52
CA ASN A 225 7.78 -33.65 22.57
C ASN A 225 8.57 -34.96 22.47
N GLN A 226 9.08 -35.45 23.61
CA GLN A 226 9.89 -36.67 23.73
C GLN A 226 9.06 -37.96 23.50
N GLN A 227 8.40 -38.08 22.36
CA GLN A 227 7.86 -39.34 21.88
C GLN A 227 8.95 -40.13 21.14
N TYR A 228 8.78 -41.45 21.07
CA TYR A 228 9.78 -42.44 20.68
C TYR A 228 10.44 -42.35 19.27
N PRO A 229 10.13 -41.40 18.35
CA PRO A 229 10.99 -41.14 17.18
C PRO A 229 12.08 -40.08 17.42
N ALA A 230 11.92 -39.17 18.38
CA ALA A 230 12.74 -37.96 18.52
C ALA A 230 14.22 -38.25 18.85
N ASN A 231 14.47 -39.23 19.72
CA ASN A 231 15.83 -39.61 20.12
C ASN A 231 16.59 -40.27 18.96
N ILE A 232 15.93 -41.15 18.20
CA ILE A 232 16.54 -41.80 17.02
C ILE A 232 16.90 -40.76 15.95
N ILE A 233 16.08 -39.73 15.76
CA ILE A 233 16.35 -38.64 14.81
C ILE A 233 17.54 -37.82 15.26
N ARG A 234 17.60 -37.45 16.55
CA ARG A 234 18.71 -36.67 17.10
C ARG A 234 20.02 -37.42 16.94
N ASP A 235 20.08 -38.68 17.38
CA ASP A 235 21.31 -39.47 17.36
C ASP A 235 21.80 -39.69 15.91
N LYS A 236 20.87 -39.88 14.97
CA LYS A 236 21.18 -39.99 13.53
C LYS A 236 21.62 -38.68 12.88
N ILE A 237 21.04 -37.54 13.30
CA ILE A 237 21.48 -36.22 12.83
C ILE A 237 22.88 -35.90 13.37
N GLU A 238 23.15 -36.23 14.63
CA GLU A 238 24.47 -36.06 15.28
C GLU A 238 25.55 -36.87 14.54
N GLU A 239 25.33 -38.16 14.29
CA GLU A 239 26.25 -39.04 13.54
C GLU A 239 26.60 -38.44 12.15
N LYS A 240 25.60 -37.90 11.45
CA LYS A 240 25.80 -37.31 10.12
C LYS A 240 26.45 -35.95 10.16
N LEU A 241 26.18 -35.14 11.19
CA LEU A 241 26.82 -33.85 11.36
C LEU A 241 28.30 -33.99 11.69
N GLU A 242 28.68 -34.95 12.54
CA GLU A 242 30.07 -35.15 12.97
C GLU A 242 31.04 -35.25 11.77
N SER A 243 30.67 -36.05 10.76
CA SER A 243 31.46 -36.26 9.53
C SER A 243 31.29 -35.19 8.43
N LEU A 244 30.42 -34.21 8.61
CA LEU A 244 30.02 -33.23 7.58
C LEU A 244 30.98 -32.03 7.53
N TYR A 245 31.72 -31.89 6.44
CA TYR A 245 32.67 -30.79 6.18
C TYR A 245 33.76 -30.64 7.26
N SER A 246 34.33 -31.76 7.74
CA SER A 246 35.35 -31.78 8.81
C SER A 246 36.59 -30.90 8.56
N ILE A 247 36.91 -30.60 7.30
CA ILE A 247 38.02 -29.71 6.91
C ILE A 247 37.78 -28.27 7.41
N HIS A 248 36.53 -27.86 7.64
CA HIS A 248 36.16 -26.52 8.08
C HIS A 248 35.88 -26.43 9.59
N ASP A 249 36.18 -27.47 10.38
CA ASP A 249 35.79 -27.53 11.80
C ASP A 249 36.40 -26.42 12.66
N ASP A 250 37.62 -26.00 12.33
CA ASP A 250 38.33 -24.89 12.97
C ASP A 250 37.93 -23.50 12.44
N ASP A 251 37.20 -23.42 11.32
CA ASP A 251 36.79 -22.15 10.73
C ASP A 251 35.64 -21.51 11.52
N ILE A 252 35.61 -20.18 11.55
CA ILE A 252 34.46 -19.42 12.07
C ILE A 252 33.26 -19.64 11.15
N VAL A 253 32.10 -19.93 11.74
CA VAL A 253 30.89 -20.23 10.98
C VAL A 253 30.44 -19.05 10.13
N SER A 254 30.44 -19.27 8.82
CA SER A 254 29.97 -18.31 7.83
C SER A 254 28.54 -18.63 7.34
N LYS A 255 27.80 -17.61 6.91
CA LYS A 255 26.45 -17.78 6.33
C LYS A 255 26.38 -18.81 5.18
N PRO A 256 27.36 -18.88 4.25
CA PRO A 256 27.39 -19.92 3.22
C PRO A 256 27.55 -21.32 3.78
N LEU A 257 28.35 -21.50 4.84
CA LEU A 257 28.56 -22.78 5.49
C LEU A 257 27.28 -23.27 6.18
N ILE A 258 26.59 -22.40 6.92
CA ILE A 258 25.26 -22.67 7.51
C ILE A 258 24.28 -23.15 6.43
N SER A 259 24.21 -22.43 5.30
CA SER A 259 23.31 -22.75 4.19
C SER A 259 23.62 -24.12 3.57
N ARG A 260 24.90 -24.45 3.39
CA ARG A 260 25.35 -25.77 2.88
C ARG A 260 25.00 -26.89 3.85
N THR A 261 25.24 -26.69 5.14
CA THR A 261 24.88 -27.66 6.19
C THR A 261 23.37 -27.88 6.24
N CYS A 262 22.56 -26.81 6.15
CA CYS A 262 21.11 -26.90 6.09
C CYS A 262 20.64 -27.69 4.86
N ASN A 263 21.19 -27.44 3.67
CA ASN A 263 20.84 -28.19 2.46
C ASN A 263 21.14 -29.69 2.61
N ARG A 264 22.28 -30.06 3.21
CA ARG A 264 22.64 -31.46 3.46
C ARG A 264 21.76 -32.14 4.49
N LEU A 265 21.35 -31.42 5.53
CA LEU A 265 20.36 -31.94 6.49
C LEU A 265 18.98 -32.10 5.86
N ILE A 266 18.56 -31.18 4.98
CA ILE A 266 17.32 -31.31 4.22
C ILE A 266 17.35 -32.55 3.32
N GLU A 267 18.47 -32.81 2.62
CA GLU A 267 18.66 -34.07 1.90
C GLU A 267 18.47 -35.25 2.86
N TYR A 268 19.24 -35.31 3.94
CA TYR A 268 19.19 -36.44 4.87
C TYR A 268 17.79 -36.72 5.44
N LEU A 269 17.00 -35.67 5.70
CA LEU A 269 15.64 -35.79 6.20
C LEU A 269 14.62 -36.25 5.16
N LEU A 270 14.89 -36.04 3.86
CA LEU A 270 13.92 -36.27 2.79
C LEU A 270 14.35 -37.33 1.75
N ILE A 271 15.59 -37.28 1.26
CA ILE A 271 16.08 -38.02 0.08
C ILE A 271 17.50 -38.59 0.30
N GLU A 272 17.75 -39.80 -0.19
CA GLU A 272 19.09 -40.41 -0.21
C GLU A 272 19.85 -40.23 -1.53
N LYS A 273 21.17 -40.47 -1.53
CA LYS A 273 22.00 -40.45 -2.75
C LYS A 273 21.43 -41.44 -3.77
N GLY A 274 20.94 -40.93 -4.90
CA GLY A 274 20.25 -41.73 -5.94
C GLY A 274 18.75 -41.43 -6.09
N LYS A 275 18.22 -40.45 -5.35
CA LYS A 275 16.82 -39.98 -5.39
C LYS A 275 15.71 -40.84 -4.71
N PRO A 276 15.95 -41.95 -3.98
CA PRO A 276 14.88 -42.56 -3.19
C PRO A 276 14.60 -41.77 -1.89
N PRO A 277 13.39 -41.88 -1.30
CA PRO A 277 13.07 -41.27 -0.02
C PRO A 277 13.98 -41.80 1.10
N SER A 278 14.45 -40.92 1.99
CA SER A 278 15.41 -41.32 3.03
C SER A 278 14.82 -42.27 4.06
N PHE A 279 15.67 -43.02 4.76
CA PHE A 279 15.25 -43.85 5.88
C PHE A 279 14.46 -43.05 6.94
N LEU A 280 14.91 -41.85 7.30
CA LEU A 280 14.23 -41.00 8.28
C LEU A 280 12.86 -40.55 7.79
N PHE A 281 12.74 -40.19 6.51
CA PHE A 281 11.45 -39.85 5.90
C PHE A 281 10.45 -41.01 6.02
N ASN A 282 10.87 -42.21 5.63
CA ASN A 282 10.03 -43.41 5.68
C ASN A 282 9.65 -43.79 7.12
N LEU A 283 10.59 -43.68 8.07
CA LEU A 283 10.33 -43.93 9.49
C LEU A 283 9.26 -42.97 10.03
N MET A 284 9.40 -41.68 9.74
CA MET A 284 8.51 -40.62 10.23
C MET A 284 7.10 -40.74 9.65
N ILE A 285 6.98 -41.07 8.37
CA ILE A 285 5.66 -41.28 7.75
C ILE A 285 4.95 -42.50 8.35
N ARG A 286 5.67 -43.62 8.57
CA ARG A 286 5.08 -44.83 9.16
C ARG A 286 4.62 -44.65 10.60
N GLN A 287 5.31 -43.80 11.36
CA GLN A 287 5.03 -43.56 12.78
C GLN A 287 4.10 -42.36 13.03
N GLY A 288 3.58 -41.69 11.99
CA GLY A 288 2.70 -40.53 12.15
C GLY A 288 3.43 -39.24 12.60
N GLY A 289 4.74 -39.15 12.37
CA GLY A 289 5.58 -38.02 12.74
C GLY A 289 5.61 -36.86 11.73
N GLN A 290 4.63 -36.74 10.82
CA GLN A 290 4.69 -35.79 9.70
C GLN A 290 4.82 -34.33 10.16
N LEU A 291 4.09 -33.93 11.21
CA LEU A 291 4.17 -32.56 11.76
C LEU A 291 5.56 -32.25 12.34
N THR A 292 6.14 -33.20 13.08
CA THR A 292 7.49 -33.06 13.64
C THR A 292 8.54 -32.89 12.53
N LEU A 293 8.43 -33.66 11.45
CA LEU A 293 9.31 -33.53 10.28
C LEU A 293 9.16 -32.15 9.63
N VAL A 294 7.93 -31.66 9.43
CA VAL A 294 7.68 -30.33 8.85
C VAL A 294 8.24 -29.21 9.73
N ILE A 295 8.12 -29.31 11.06
CA ILE A 295 8.70 -28.32 12.00
C ILE A 295 10.23 -28.32 11.93
N LEU A 296 10.88 -29.48 11.84
CA LEU A 296 12.34 -29.58 11.66
C LEU A 296 12.79 -28.88 10.36
N LEU A 297 12.06 -29.10 9.25
CA LEU A 297 12.34 -28.44 7.97
C LEU A 297 12.12 -26.93 8.06
N LEU A 298 11.07 -26.48 8.75
CA LEU A 298 10.82 -25.06 8.99
C LEU A 298 11.98 -24.41 9.75
N LYS A 299 12.44 -25.03 10.85
CA LYS A 299 13.57 -24.54 11.65
C LYS A 299 14.86 -24.42 10.85
N LEU A 300 15.14 -25.39 9.95
CA LEU A 300 16.30 -25.35 9.05
C LEU A 300 16.22 -24.21 8.03
N VAL A 301 15.04 -23.99 7.43
CA VAL A 301 14.83 -22.89 6.48
C VAL A 301 14.96 -21.52 7.15
N LEU A 302 14.52 -21.39 8.42
CA LEU A 302 14.61 -20.13 9.17
C LEU A 302 16.06 -19.73 9.52
N ILE A 303 16.97 -20.69 9.69
CA ILE A 303 18.40 -20.40 9.91
C ILE A 303 19.19 -20.27 8.59
N GLY A 304 18.70 -20.92 7.51
CA GLY A 304 19.29 -20.88 6.18
C GLY A 304 18.26 -20.46 5.13
N ASN A 305 18.00 -19.15 5.00
CA ASN A 305 16.97 -18.63 4.07
C ASN A 305 17.19 -19.07 2.60
N SER A 306 18.44 -19.27 2.19
CA SER A 306 18.80 -19.76 0.85
C SER A 306 18.43 -21.23 0.62
N SER A 307 18.19 -22.00 1.68
CA SER A 307 17.81 -23.41 1.63
C SER A 307 16.35 -23.64 1.25
N ARG A 308 15.51 -22.60 1.21
CA ARG A 308 14.09 -22.72 0.81
C ARG A 308 13.94 -23.22 -0.63
N SER A 309 14.72 -22.66 -1.56
CA SER A 309 14.69 -23.10 -2.96
C SER A 309 15.15 -24.56 -3.09
N TYR A 310 16.13 -24.95 -2.29
CA TYR A 310 16.64 -26.31 -2.24
C TYR A 310 15.62 -27.31 -1.67
N LEU A 311 14.89 -26.92 -0.63
CA LEU A 311 13.80 -27.69 -0.06
C LEU A 311 12.68 -27.93 -1.08
N ASP A 312 12.29 -26.90 -1.84
CA ASP A 312 11.28 -27.03 -2.89
C ASP A 312 11.68 -28.06 -3.97
N ILE A 313 12.98 -28.18 -4.29
CA ILE A 313 13.52 -29.23 -5.19
C ILE A 313 13.36 -30.62 -4.57
N CYS A 314 13.68 -30.77 -3.28
CA CYS A 314 13.55 -32.05 -2.60
C CYS A 314 12.08 -32.51 -2.56
N ILE A 315 11.16 -31.59 -2.29
CA ILE A 315 9.72 -31.88 -2.36
C ILE A 315 9.30 -32.30 -3.77
N ALA A 316 9.80 -31.61 -4.82
CA ALA A 316 9.51 -31.98 -6.20
C ALA A 316 9.96 -33.41 -6.54
N HIS A 317 11.18 -33.79 -6.14
CA HIS A 317 11.69 -35.15 -6.35
C HIS A 317 10.88 -36.21 -5.59
N LEU A 318 10.46 -35.92 -4.36
CA LEU A 318 9.59 -36.83 -3.61
C LEU A 318 8.26 -37.05 -4.31
N ILE A 319 7.62 -35.98 -4.80
CA ILE A 319 6.36 -36.11 -5.56
C ILE A 319 6.59 -36.93 -6.83
N GLN A 320 7.66 -36.67 -7.57
CA GLN A 320 8.01 -37.44 -8.78
C GLN A 320 8.25 -38.92 -8.50
N PHE A 321 8.86 -39.28 -7.37
CA PHE A 321 9.08 -40.69 -7.00
C PHE A 321 7.77 -41.43 -6.69
N TYR A 322 6.83 -40.77 -6.02
CA TYR A 322 5.56 -41.38 -5.63
C TYR A 322 4.46 -41.26 -6.70
N GLN A 323 4.64 -40.45 -7.75
CA GLN A 323 3.59 -40.15 -8.74
C GLN A 323 3.03 -41.41 -9.44
N ASP A 324 3.85 -42.46 -9.61
CA ASP A 324 3.48 -43.70 -10.28
C ASP A 324 2.70 -44.67 -9.36
N HIS A 325 2.49 -44.30 -8.09
CA HIS A 325 1.81 -45.11 -7.09
C HIS A 325 0.38 -44.60 -6.83
N THR A 326 -0.54 -45.54 -6.52
CA THR A 326 -1.96 -45.25 -6.21
C THR A 326 -2.13 -44.39 -4.95
N GLU A 327 -3.14 -43.50 -4.92
CA GLU A 327 -3.41 -42.57 -3.81
C GLU A 327 -3.48 -43.25 -2.43
N VAL A 328 -4.07 -44.45 -2.36
CA VAL A 328 -4.20 -45.24 -1.11
C VAL A 328 -2.84 -45.59 -0.50
N ARG A 329 -1.83 -45.90 -1.32
CA ARG A 329 -0.47 -46.22 -0.84
C ARG A 329 0.32 -44.97 -0.44
N CYS A 330 -0.08 -43.81 -0.95
CA CYS A 330 0.62 -42.54 -0.76
C CYS A 330 -0.02 -41.66 0.34
N GLN A 331 -1.03 -42.15 1.07
CA GLN A 331 -1.78 -41.36 2.05
C GLN A 331 -0.88 -40.68 3.09
N GLY A 332 0.15 -41.37 3.59
CA GLY A 332 1.11 -40.80 4.55
C GLY A 332 1.97 -39.66 3.97
N VAL A 333 2.32 -39.74 2.68
CA VAL A 333 3.07 -38.70 1.95
C VAL A 333 2.15 -37.51 1.65
N ILE A 334 0.90 -37.77 1.25
CA ILE A 334 -0.09 -36.73 1.00
C ILE A 334 -0.36 -35.93 2.28
N GLN A 335 -0.56 -36.59 3.42
CA GLN A 335 -0.71 -35.91 4.70
C GLN A 335 0.51 -35.05 5.05
N PHE A 336 1.73 -35.54 4.79
CA PHE A 336 2.94 -34.75 4.96
C PHE A 336 2.93 -33.49 4.07
N LEU A 337 2.58 -33.60 2.79
CA LEU A 337 2.54 -32.48 1.86
C LEU A 337 1.47 -31.44 2.23
N GLU A 338 0.30 -31.88 2.70
CA GLU A 338 -0.75 -30.98 3.19
C GLU A 338 -0.30 -30.19 4.43
N ILE A 339 0.29 -30.88 5.41
CA ILE A 339 0.83 -30.25 6.62
C ILE A 339 1.97 -29.30 6.24
N PHE A 340 2.85 -29.71 5.33
CA PHE A 340 3.95 -28.89 4.82
C PHE A 340 3.44 -27.59 4.18
N ASN A 341 2.47 -27.68 3.27
CA ASN A 341 1.88 -26.52 2.61
C ASN A 341 1.21 -25.58 3.62
N LEU A 342 0.43 -26.13 4.55
CA LEU A 342 -0.25 -25.38 5.61
C LEU A 342 0.75 -24.63 6.49
N VAL A 343 1.76 -25.32 7.04
CA VAL A 343 2.74 -24.74 7.97
C VAL A 343 3.61 -23.70 7.27
N PHE A 344 4.15 -24.00 6.09
CA PHE A 344 5.00 -23.04 5.39
C PHE A 344 4.20 -21.83 4.90
N THR A 345 2.93 -21.99 4.52
CA THR A 345 2.06 -20.86 4.17
C THR A 345 1.77 -19.96 5.36
N LEU A 346 1.49 -20.54 6.53
CA LEU A 346 1.15 -19.77 7.74
C LEU A 346 2.34 -19.10 8.41
N PHE A 347 3.56 -19.65 8.26
CA PHE A 347 4.70 -19.28 9.11
C PHE A 347 5.97 -18.84 8.38
N THR A 348 6.05 -18.94 7.04
CA THR A 348 7.21 -18.39 6.28
C THR A 348 6.95 -17.07 5.57
N GLU A 349 5.69 -16.64 5.47
CA GLU A 349 5.36 -15.35 4.86
C GLU A 349 4.56 -14.50 5.85
N ASN A 350 5.15 -13.35 6.23
CA ASN A 350 4.67 -12.38 7.20
C ASN A 350 3.37 -11.70 6.71
N VAL A 351 2.27 -12.43 6.53
CA VAL A 351 1.01 -11.87 6.02
C VAL A 351 -0.17 -12.37 6.84
N GLN A 352 -0.89 -11.44 7.46
CA GLN A 352 -2.20 -11.66 8.05
C GLN A 352 -3.27 -11.17 7.07
N TYR A 353 -4.26 -12.01 6.76
CA TYR A 353 -5.34 -11.66 5.85
C TYR A 353 -6.56 -11.18 6.65
N PHE A 354 -7.04 -9.98 6.34
CA PHE A 354 -8.25 -9.39 6.91
C PHE A 354 -9.37 -9.41 5.88
N LEU A 355 -10.53 -9.93 6.29
CA LEU A 355 -11.77 -9.85 5.53
C LEU A 355 -12.52 -8.59 5.96
N VAL A 356 -12.61 -7.59 5.07
CA VAL A 356 -13.36 -6.35 5.32
C VAL A 356 -14.64 -6.39 4.50
N LYS A 357 -15.80 -6.34 5.18
CA LYS A 357 -17.11 -6.20 4.53
C LYS A 357 -17.26 -4.75 4.07
N THR A 358 -17.24 -4.49 2.77
CA THR A 358 -17.59 -3.17 2.21
C THR A 358 -19.09 -2.96 2.39
N LYS A 359 -19.50 -1.89 3.07
CA LYS A 359 -20.92 -1.47 3.12
C LYS A 359 -21.37 -1.14 1.70
N ALA A 360 -22.13 -2.03 1.06
CA ALA A 360 -22.90 -1.68 -0.12
C ALA A 360 -24.08 -0.80 0.31
N GLY A 361 -24.33 0.27 -0.43
CA GLY A 361 -25.34 1.28 -0.10
C GLY A 361 -26.79 0.80 -0.23
N LEU A 362 -27.66 1.59 0.40
CA LEU A 362 -29.14 1.65 0.39
C LEU A 362 -29.92 0.37 0.80
N PRO A 363 -30.86 0.49 1.77
CA PRO A 363 -31.70 -0.64 2.18
C PRO A 363 -32.83 -0.85 1.17
N GLY A 364 -32.85 -1.99 0.49
CA GLY A 364 -34.04 -2.42 -0.25
C GLY A 364 -33.80 -3.14 -1.57
N THR A 365 -33.04 -4.23 -1.60
CA THR A 365 -33.22 -5.32 -2.58
C THR A 365 -32.65 -6.61 -1.98
N GLN A 366 -33.52 -7.59 -1.74
CA GLN A 366 -33.10 -8.94 -1.41
C GLN A 366 -32.66 -9.67 -2.69
N SER A 367 -31.66 -10.54 -2.50
CA SER A 367 -31.05 -11.48 -3.44
C SER A 367 -30.28 -10.90 -4.63
N GLU A 368 -28.95 -10.81 -4.50
CA GLU A 368 -27.98 -11.44 -5.42
C GLU A 368 -26.53 -11.25 -4.95
N THR A 369 -25.85 -12.36 -4.60
CA THR A 369 -24.38 -12.56 -4.59
C THR A 369 -23.49 -11.66 -3.69
N GLU A 370 -23.48 -11.92 -2.38
CA GLU A 370 -22.53 -11.36 -1.39
C GLU A 370 -21.07 -11.89 -1.48
N LEU A 371 -20.56 -12.19 -2.69
CA LEU A 371 -19.12 -12.47 -2.91
C LEU A 371 -18.32 -11.21 -3.26
N ASN A 372 -18.98 -10.17 -3.77
CA ASN A 372 -18.34 -8.89 -4.15
C ASN A 372 -18.28 -7.87 -2.99
N THR A 373 -18.93 -8.16 -1.86
CA THR A 373 -19.02 -7.29 -0.67
C THR A 373 -17.87 -7.46 0.31
N TYR A 374 -16.93 -8.38 0.05
CA TYR A 374 -15.80 -8.63 0.92
C TYR A 374 -14.50 -8.34 0.16
N ARG A 375 -13.69 -7.41 0.67
CA ARG A 375 -12.33 -7.19 0.17
C ARG A 375 -11.35 -7.85 1.11
N LEU A 376 -10.45 -8.64 0.53
CA LEU A 376 -9.39 -9.34 1.25
C LEU A 376 -8.14 -8.45 1.27
N PHE A 377 -7.71 -8.06 2.46
CA PHE A 377 -6.54 -7.24 2.67
C PHE A 377 -5.43 -8.11 3.26
N CYS A 378 -4.31 -8.23 2.55
CA CYS A 378 -3.07 -8.75 3.13
C CYS A 378 -2.37 -7.63 3.91
N GLN A 379 -2.18 -7.82 5.21
CA GLN A 379 -1.33 -6.94 6.02
C GLN A 379 -0.03 -7.67 6.34
N TYR A 380 1.10 -7.00 6.14
CA TYR A 380 2.38 -7.51 6.60
C TYR A 380 2.36 -7.69 8.13
N LYS A 381 2.60 -8.90 8.62
CA LYS A 381 2.69 -9.19 10.06
C LYS A 381 4.12 -8.89 10.51
N GLY A 382 4.38 -7.65 10.92
CA GLY A 382 5.64 -7.30 11.55
C GLY A 382 5.78 -7.92 12.95
N PRO A 383 6.95 -7.77 13.58
CA PRO A 383 7.19 -8.29 14.92
C PRO A 383 6.21 -7.68 15.94
N ASP A 384 5.64 -8.50 16.83
CA ASP A 384 4.90 -8.01 18.00
C ASP A 384 5.92 -7.69 19.10
N LEU A 385 5.99 -6.40 19.46
CA LEU A 385 7.00 -5.84 20.35
C LEU A 385 6.35 -5.21 21.61
N ARG A 386 5.07 -5.47 21.88
CA ARG A 386 4.33 -4.84 22.99
C ARG A 386 4.92 -5.07 24.38
N ASN A 387 5.58 -6.21 24.58
CA ASN A 387 6.15 -6.62 25.87
C ASN A 387 7.68 -6.78 25.84
N THR A 388 8.33 -6.33 24.78
CA THR A 388 9.79 -6.36 24.70
C THR A 388 10.38 -5.10 25.30
N ASN A 389 11.53 -5.20 25.97
CA ASN A 389 12.28 -4.01 26.38
C ASN A 389 12.93 -3.38 25.14
N VAL A 390 12.15 -2.60 24.40
CA VAL A 390 12.53 -2.05 23.09
C VAL A 390 13.69 -1.05 23.22
N LYS A 391 13.90 -0.45 24.40
CA LYS A 391 14.99 0.50 24.68
C LYS A 391 16.38 -0.16 24.68
N GLU A 392 16.48 -1.46 24.97
CA GLU A 392 17.75 -2.21 24.93
C GLU A 392 18.06 -2.81 23.55
N LEU A 393 17.11 -2.76 22.60
CA LEU A 393 17.29 -3.29 21.27
C LEU A 393 18.01 -2.27 20.37
N GLN A 394 19.07 -2.71 19.69
CA GLN A 394 19.65 -1.94 18.58
C GLN A 394 18.69 -1.98 17.37
N LEU A 395 17.81 -0.97 17.28
CA LEU A 395 16.79 -0.85 16.22
C LEU A 395 17.23 0.02 15.05
N LYS A 396 18.39 0.67 15.15
CA LYS A 396 18.96 1.48 14.08
C LYS A 396 19.16 0.63 12.82
N GLY A 397 18.56 1.05 11.71
CA GLY A 397 18.65 0.36 10.42
C GLY A 397 17.86 -0.96 10.34
N LYS A 398 17.00 -1.27 11.33
CA LYS A 398 16.11 -2.44 11.26
C LYS A 398 14.81 -2.09 10.56
N ASP A 399 14.33 -3.03 9.74
CA ASP A 399 13.02 -2.97 9.11
C ASP A 399 11.94 -3.36 10.14
N LEU A 400 11.14 -2.38 10.56
CA LEU A 400 10.06 -2.54 11.53
C LEU A 400 8.69 -2.39 10.87
N ARG A 401 8.60 -2.62 9.55
CA ARG A 401 7.33 -2.56 8.84
C ARG A 401 6.31 -3.50 9.46
N GLY A 402 5.09 -2.99 9.65
CA GLY A 402 3.99 -3.76 10.24
C GLY A 402 4.18 -4.18 11.69
N ALA A 403 5.21 -3.68 12.39
CA ALA A 403 5.47 -4.02 13.78
C ALA A 403 4.29 -3.61 14.67
N ASP A 404 3.99 -4.41 15.68
CA ASP A 404 2.96 -4.10 16.67
C ASP A 404 3.62 -3.54 17.92
N LEU A 405 3.52 -2.22 18.07
CA LEU A 405 4.12 -1.37 19.10
C LEU A 405 3.03 -0.60 19.88
N ARG A 406 1.79 -1.11 19.88
CA ARG A 406 0.68 -0.48 20.61
C ARG A 406 0.97 -0.48 22.09
N ASP A 407 0.63 0.63 22.76
CA ASP A 407 0.77 0.80 24.21
C ASP A 407 2.23 0.70 24.73
N VAL A 408 3.24 0.76 23.85
CA VAL A 408 4.66 0.68 24.24
C VAL A 408 5.21 2.03 24.67
N ASP A 409 6.01 2.06 25.73
CA ASP A 409 6.86 3.20 26.10
C ASP A 409 8.18 3.18 25.31
N LEU A 410 8.27 4.10 24.37
CA LEU A 410 9.41 4.42 23.52
C LEU A 410 9.87 5.87 23.74
N LYS A 411 9.63 6.42 24.93
CA LYS A 411 10.05 7.78 25.26
C LYS A 411 11.55 7.94 25.08
N SER A 412 11.94 9.05 24.44
CA SER A 412 13.32 9.41 24.13
C SER A 412 14.07 8.40 23.25
N ILE A 413 13.36 7.55 22.49
CA ILE A 413 14.01 6.61 21.57
C ILE A 413 14.60 7.32 20.35
N GLU A 414 15.69 6.79 19.82
CA GLU A 414 16.29 7.24 18.56
C GLU A 414 16.06 6.22 17.45
N LEU A 415 15.19 6.56 16.49
CA LEU A 415 14.93 5.79 15.28
C LEU A 415 15.18 6.69 14.08
N ILE A 416 16.40 6.73 13.56
CA ILE A 416 16.75 7.55 12.39
C ILE A 416 16.75 6.68 11.14
N GLN A 417 16.09 7.13 10.06
CA GLN A 417 15.98 6.41 8.79
C GLN A 417 15.39 4.98 8.92
N VAL A 418 14.50 4.79 9.88
CA VAL A 418 13.84 3.50 10.13
C VAL A 418 12.54 3.40 9.32
N ASP A 419 12.21 2.19 8.85
CA ASP A 419 10.93 1.94 8.20
C ASP A 419 9.92 1.33 9.18
N LEU A 420 8.95 2.13 9.60
CA LEU A 420 7.80 1.79 10.44
C LEU A 420 6.49 1.84 9.62
N SER A 421 6.57 1.70 8.30
CA SER A 421 5.37 1.67 7.45
C SER A 421 4.45 0.54 7.89
N LEU A 422 3.14 0.79 7.93
CA LEU A 422 2.11 -0.15 8.40
C LEU A 422 2.20 -0.55 9.89
N ALA A 423 3.12 0.03 10.67
CA ALA A 423 3.25 -0.28 12.09
C ALA A 423 1.99 0.14 12.87
N LYS A 424 1.70 -0.60 13.95
CA LYS A 424 0.61 -0.31 14.88
C LYS A 424 1.22 0.31 16.13
N LEU A 425 1.09 1.62 16.29
CA LEU A 425 1.67 2.45 17.34
C LEU A 425 0.60 3.14 18.19
N SER A 426 -0.67 2.74 18.04
CA SER A 426 -1.77 3.38 18.76
C SER A 426 -1.51 3.39 20.27
N ARG A 427 -1.71 4.55 20.92
CA ARG A 427 -1.47 4.77 22.35
C ARG A 427 -0.03 4.53 22.83
N ALA A 428 0.94 4.37 21.92
CA ALA A 428 2.35 4.33 22.30
C ALA A 428 2.83 5.69 22.84
N ASP A 429 3.86 5.68 23.68
CA ASP A 429 4.56 6.88 24.10
C ASP A 429 5.88 7.01 23.33
N LEU A 430 5.92 7.92 22.36
CA LEU A 430 7.08 8.28 21.53
C LEU A 430 7.61 9.68 21.91
N SER A 431 7.19 10.23 23.05
CA SER A 431 7.57 11.59 23.45
C SER A 431 9.07 11.76 23.54
N GLN A 432 9.58 12.94 23.19
CA GLN A 432 11.01 13.29 23.20
C GLN A 432 11.89 12.39 22.31
N GLY A 433 11.30 11.52 21.48
CA GLY A 433 12.05 10.66 20.58
C GLY A 433 12.58 11.38 19.34
N ILE A 434 13.58 10.79 18.70
CA ILE A 434 14.22 11.29 17.47
C ILE A 434 13.86 10.33 16.32
N PHE A 435 13.11 10.83 15.34
CA PHE A 435 12.59 10.06 14.22
C PHE A 435 12.98 10.62 12.85
N THR A 436 14.07 11.38 12.76
CA THR A 436 14.53 12.01 11.52
C THR A 436 14.55 11.03 10.35
N GLU A 437 13.93 11.41 9.23
CA GLU A 437 13.80 10.61 8.00
C GLU A 437 13.13 9.22 8.17
N THR A 438 12.36 9.03 9.24
CA THR A 438 11.62 7.77 9.48
C THR A 438 10.38 7.68 8.59
N LYS A 439 10.01 6.45 8.23
CA LYS A 439 8.80 6.18 7.45
C LYS A 439 7.70 5.62 8.33
N PHE A 440 6.63 6.38 8.50
CA PHE A 440 5.37 6.00 9.11
C PHE A 440 4.25 5.85 8.06
N PHE A 441 4.61 5.49 6.83
CA PHE A 441 3.64 5.38 5.73
C PHE A 441 2.52 4.38 6.06
N ILE A 442 1.27 4.84 6.07
CA ILE A 442 0.07 4.03 6.40
C ILE A 442 0.20 3.33 7.79
N SER A 443 0.93 3.92 8.73
CA SER A 443 0.96 3.40 10.11
C SER A 443 -0.20 3.96 10.92
N ASN A 444 -0.53 3.27 12.03
CA ASN A 444 -1.56 3.70 12.96
C ASN A 444 -0.90 4.28 14.21
N LEU A 445 -0.94 5.60 14.36
CA LEU A 445 -0.49 6.39 15.51
C LEU A 445 -1.68 7.07 16.22
N ASN A 446 -2.86 6.47 16.19
CA ASN A 446 -4.02 7.05 16.87
C ASN A 446 -3.76 7.10 18.38
N TYR A 447 -4.05 8.24 19.01
CA TYR A 447 -3.83 8.49 20.44
C TYR A 447 -2.37 8.36 20.90
N THR A 448 -1.41 8.37 19.98
CA THR A 448 0.01 8.25 20.31
C THR A 448 0.53 9.56 20.91
N ASN A 449 1.38 9.47 21.92
CA ASN A 449 2.07 10.62 22.47
C ASN A 449 3.39 10.84 21.73
N LEU A 450 3.50 11.96 21.01
CA LEU A 450 4.68 12.40 20.28
C LEU A 450 5.20 13.74 20.83
N MET A 451 4.75 14.19 21.99
CA MET A 451 5.15 15.47 22.59
C MET A 451 6.67 15.64 22.59
N ASP A 452 7.16 16.81 22.19
CA ASP A 452 8.59 17.16 22.10
C ASP A 452 9.43 16.26 21.16
N ALA A 453 8.81 15.41 20.33
CA ALA A 453 9.55 14.56 19.42
C ALA A 453 10.15 15.34 18.22
N THR A 454 11.30 14.89 17.76
CA THR A 454 11.93 15.36 16.52
C THR A 454 11.49 14.47 15.36
N LEU A 455 10.67 15.02 14.48
CA LEU A 455 10.02 14.34 13.34
C LEU A 455 10.40 15.01 12.00
N THR A 456 11.62 15.54 11.91
CA THR A 456 12.08 16.26 10.72
C THR A 456 12.18 15.31 9.53
N GLN A 457 11.72 15.77 8.36
CA GLN A 457 11.73 14.99 7.11
C GLN A 457 11.08 13.59 7.21
N THR A 458 10.18 13.42 8.18
CA THR A 458 9.52 12.13 8.43
C THR A 458 8.36 11.93 7.44
N ASP A 459 8.16 10.69 6.97
CA ASP A 459 7.10 10.33 6.03
C ASP A 459 5.88 9.74 6.77
N PHE A 460 4.87 10.58 7.00
CA PHE A 460 3.56 10.24 7.56
C PHE A 460 2.46 10.11 6.50
N ARG A 461 2.80 9.93 5.22
CA ARG A 461 1.78 9.86 4.17
C ARG A 461 0.73 8.80 4.51
N ARG A 462 -0.54 9.21 4.50
CA ARG A 462 -1.69 8.33 4.79
C ARG A 462 -1.64 7.66 6.16
N ALA A 463 -0.84 8.15 7.10
CA ALA A 463 -0.82 7.67 8.48
C ALA A 463 -2.11 8.08 9.19
N GLU A 464 -2.53 7.27 10.17
CA GLU A 464 -3.63 7.60 11.08
C GLU A 464 -3.04 8.21 12.35
N LEU A 465 -3.32 9.48 12.64
CA LEU A 465 -2.82 10.27 13.77
C LEU A 465 -3.99 10.89 14.57
N LYS A 466 -5.14 10.22 14.59
CA LYS A 466 -6.34 10.73 15.29
C LYS A 466 -6.05 10.92 16.76
N HIS A 467 -6.36 12.11 17.28
CA HIS A 467 -6.13 12.46 18.68
C HIS A 467 -4.68 12.24 19.16
N ALA A 468 -3.70 12.19 18.24
CA ALA A 468 -2.29 12.12 18.61
C ALA A 468 -1.86 13.43 19.26
N ASN A 469 -0.95 13.34 20.22
CA ASN A 469 -0.35 14.51 20.88
C ASN A 469 0.99 14.84 20.21
N LEU A 470 1.01 15.89 19.41
CA LEU A 470 2.14 16.44 18.68
C LEU A 470 2.58 17.81 19.24
N THR A 471 2.22 18.14 20.49
CA THR A 471 2.62 19.40 21.13
C THR A 471 4.14 19.57 21.12
N CYS A 472 4.60 20.78 20.78
CA CYS A 472 6.03 21.15 20.74
C CYS A 472 6.90 20.26 19.83
N THR A 473 6.31 19.53 18.88
CA THR A 473 7.07 18.67 17.96
C THR A 473 7.80 19.46 16.88
N ASN A 474 8.91 18.92 16.39
CA ASN A 474 9.58 19.43 15.21
C ASN A 474 9.25 18.58 13.98
N LEU A 475 8.27 19.01 13.19
CA LEU A 475 7.78 18.40 11.95
C LEU A 475 8.30 19.13 10.69
N LYS A 476 9.40 19.88 10.80
CA LYS A 476 9.96 20.61 9.65
C LYS A 476 10.22 19.66 8.48
N LEU A 477 9.75 20.02 7.29
CA LEU A 477 9.84 19.22 6.06
C LEU A 477 9.19 17.83 6.13
N ALA A 478 8.34 17.54 7.13
CA ALA A 478 7.62 16.27 7.20
C ALA A 478 6.59 16.15 6.08
N ASN A 479 6.36 14.92 5.62
CA ASN A 479 5.33 14.62 4.63
C ASN A 479 4.11 13.96 5.29
N LEU A 480 3.04 14.73 5.47
CA LEU A 480 1.77 14.34 6.05
C LEU A 480 0.65 14.28 4.98
N ASN A 481 1.01 14.14 3.69
CA ASN A 481 0.03 14.13 2.61
C ASN A 481 -1.00 13.02 2.83
N ARG A 482 -2.29 13.38 2.82
CA ARG A 482 -3.43 12.49 3.09
C ARG A 482 -3.40 11.81 4.47
N ALA A 483 -2.64 12.31 5.43
CA ALA A 483 -2.70 11.83 6.82
C ALA A 483 -4.04 12.21 7.47
N ASP A 484 -4.47 11.41 8.43
CA ASP A 484 -5.67 11.67 9.22
C ASP A 484 -5.27 12.16 10.62
N LEU A 485 -5.30 13.47 10.80
CA LEU A 485 -4.95 14.22 12.02
C LEU A 485 -6.22 14.70 12.75
N THR A 486 -7.36 14.05 12.54
CA THR A 486 -8.64 14.44 13.16
C THR A 486 -8.49 14.55 14.68
N GLY A 487 -8.82 15.71 15.24
CA GLY A 487 -8.74 16.00 16.66
C GLY A 487 -7.33 15.89 17.27
N ALA A 488 -6.26 15.91 16.47
CA ALA A 488 -4.89 15.89 16.95
C ALA A 488 -4.52 17.20 17.66
N ILE A 489 -3.61 17.13 18.64
CA ILE A 489 -3.10 18.29 19.37
C ILE A 489 -1.71 18.60 18.82
N ILE A 490 -1.57 19.70 18.08
CA ILE A 490 -0.35 20.09 17.34
C ILE A 490 0.10 21.51 17.79
N THR A 491 -0.16 21.85 19.04
CA THR A 491 0.10 23.19 19.60
C THR A 491 1.60 23.47 19.68
N GLN A 492 2.01 24.68 19.31
CA GLN A 492 3.42 25.12 19.36
C GLN A 492 4.40 24.25 18.55
N ALA A 493 3.90 23.43 17.63
CA ALA A 493 4.75 22.60 16.77
C ALA A 493 5.40 23.41 15.65
N ASN A 494 6.56 22.96 15.18
CA ASN A 494 7.21 23.49 13.99
C ASN A 494 6.89 22.62 12.77
N LEU A 495 6.01 23.09 11.88
CA LEU A 495 5.65 22.46 10.60
C LEU A 495 6.16 23.26 9.39
N GLN A 496 7.24 24.03 9.55
CA GLN A 496 7.82 24.78 8.43
C GLN A 496 8.08 23.87 7.23
N GLU A 497 7.60 24.30 6.05
CA GLU A 497 7.77 23.59 4.78
C GLU A 497 7.22 22.14 4.77
N ALA A 498 6.35 21.77 5.71
CA ALA A 498 5.72 20.46 5.73
C ALA A 498 4.65 20.31 4.62
N ASP A 499 4.47 19.09 4.09
CA ASP A 499 3.42 18.77 3.12
C ASP A 499 2.24 18.10 3.80
N LEU A 500 1.16 18.85 4.06
CA LEU A 500 -0.13 18.37 4.57
C LEU A 500 -1.21 18.35 3.47
N GLY A 501 -0.83 18.27 2.19
CA GLY A 501 -1.79 18.26 1.10
C GLY A 501 -2.84 17.15 1.25
N ASN A 502 -4.13 17.48 1.09
CA ASN A 502 -5.25 16.55 1.26
C ASN A 502 -5.32 15.86 2.65
N ALA A 503 -4.64 16.37 3.67
CA ALA A 503 -4.75 15.84 5.02
C ALA A 503 -6.12 16.18 5.66
N ASP A 504 -6.57 15.35 6.58
CA ASP A 504 -7.73 15.64 7.43
C ASP A 504 -7.27 16.15 8.79
N LEU A 505 -7.54 17.41 9.06
CA LEU A 505 -7.22 18.16 10.29
C LEU A 505 -8.51 18.64 10.97
N THR A 506 -9.64 17.97 10.71
CA THR A 506 -10.94 18.32 11.32
C THR A 506 -10.79 18.37 12.84
N GLU A 507 -11.23 19.48 13.44
CA GLU A 507 -11.16 19.73 14.89
C GLU A 507 -9.75 19.63 15.51
N ALA A 508 -8.68 19.64 14.71
CA ALA A 508 -7.31 19.63 15.22
C ALA A 508 -6.95 20.97 15.89
N ASN A 509 -6.11 20.93 16.92
CA ASN A 509 -5.61 22.13 17.59
C ASN A 509 -4.17 22.42 17.20
N LEU A 510 -3.96 23.39 16.30
CA LEU A 510 -2.67 23.86 15.82
C LEU A 510 -2.26 25.20 16.44
N SER A 511 -2.91 25.68 17.51
CA SER A 511 -2.64 27.02 18.05
C SER A 511 -1.15 27.29 18.32
N GLU A 512 -0.69 28.50 18.00
CA GLU A 512 0.70 28.95 18.19
C GLU A 512 1.76 28.13 17.44
N SER A 513 1.37 27.26 16.50
CA SER A 513 2.31 26.52 15.66
C SER A 513 2.88 27.38 14.52
N ASN A 514 3.98 26.88 13.94
CA ASN A 514 4.65 27.51 12.81
C ASN A 514 4.49 26.66 11.54
N LEU A 515 3.61 27.09 10.64
CA LEU A 515 3.31 26.49 9.34
C LEU A 515 3.83 27.33 8.16
N GLN A 516 4.83 28.18 8.40
CA GLN A 516 5.42 29.00 7.33
C GLN A 516 5.84 28.12 6.15
N LEU A 517 5.44 28.52 4.94
CA LEU A 517 5.70 27.79 3.68
C LEU A 517 5.14 26.36 3.60
N ALA A 518 4.28 25.93 4.53
CA ALA A 518 3.67 24.62 4.48
C ALA A 518 2.67 24.49 3.31
N ASN A 519 2.47 23.27 2.83
CA ASN A 519 1.47 22.95 1.81
C ASN A 519 0.25 22.28 2.44
N LEU A 520 -0.89 22.97 2.47
CA LEU A 520 -2.19 22.48 2.93
C LEU A 520 -3.22 22.48 1.79
N ASN A 521 -2.78 22.37 0.52
CA ASN A 521 -3.69 22.33 -0.62
C ASN A 521 -4.73 21.21 -0.45
N ALA A 522 -6.00 21.57 -0.61
CA ALA A 522 -7.15 20.67 -0.47
C ALA A 522 -7.24 19.92 0.87
N ALA A 523 -6.58 20.41 1.94
CA ALA A 523 -6.73 19.86 3.28
C ALA A 523 -8.10 20.19 3.88
N ASN A 524 -8.60 19.34 4.77
CA ASN A 524 -9.81 19.59 5.54
C ASN A 524 -9.45 20.06 6.94
N LEU A 525 -9.67 21.34 7.26
CA LEU A 525 -9.45 21.96 8.57
C LEU A 525 -10.78 22.43 9.19
N THR A 526 -11.89 21.76 8.90
CA THR A 526 -13.20 22.13 9.45
C THR A 526 -13.14 22.17 10.98
N GLY A 527 -13.53 23.31 11.57
CA GLY A 527 -13.50 23.52 13.03
C GLY A 527 -12.12 23.50 13.69
N ALA A 528 -11.02 23.49 12.92
CA ALA A 528 -9.67 23.46 13.49
C ALA A 528 -9.33 24.78 14.22
N ASN A 529 -8.50 24.68 15.26
CA ASN A 529 -7.97 25.85 15.95
C ASN A 529 -6.56 26.19 15.45
N LEU A 530 -6.42 27.33 14.78
CA LEU A 530 -5.19 27.90 14.24
C LEU A 530 -4.94 29.32 14.83
N SER A 531 -5.45 29.60 16.03
CA SER A 531 -5.23 30.90 16.67
C SER A 531 -3.73 31.17 16.86
N TYR A 532 -3.29 32.38 16.52
CA TYR A 532 -1.91 32.85 16.67
C TYR A 532 -0.86 32.00 15.91
N THR A 533 -1.26 31.24 14.90
CA THR A 533 -0.30 30.47 14.08
C THR A 533 0.43 31.34 13.08
N ASN A 534 1.70 31.02 12.82
CA ASN A 534 2.44 31.57 11.68
C ASN A 534 2.11 30.75 10.42
N LEU A 535 1.35 31.33 9.51
CA LEU A 535 0.91 30.78 8.22
C LEU A 535 1.49 31.59 7.05
N THR A 536 2.62 32.27 7.26
CA THR A 536 3.23 33.11 6.22
C THR A 536 3.59 32.28 4.98
N ASN A 537 3.17 32.76 3.81
CA ASN A 537 3.34 32.11 2.51
C ASN A 537 2.82 30.65 2.44
N VAL A 538 1.87 30.28 3.30
CA VAL A 538 1.25 28.94 3.29
C VAL A 538 0.40 28.74 2.02
N ASN A 539 0.34 27.51 1.52
CA ASN A 539 -0.60 27.14 0.45
C ASN A 539 -1.85 26.46 1.03
N LEU A 540 -2.96 27.19 1.16
CA LEU A 540 -4.27 26.71 1.59
C LEU A 540 -5.28 26.61 0.43
N SER A 541 -4.82 26.66 -0.82
CA SER A 541 -5.72 26.64 -1.97
C SER A 541 -6.62 25.41 -1.97
N ARG A 542 -7.92 25.61 -2.23
CA ARG A 542 -8.97 24.57 -2.19
C ARG A 542 -9.17 23.87 -0.85
N ALA A 543 -8.55 24.34 0.24
CA ALA A 543 -8.77 23.78 1.57
C ALA A 543 -10.18 24.11 2.09
N ASN A 544 -10.65 23.33 3.07
CA ASN A 544 -11.88 23.60 3.79
C ASN A 544 -11.56 24.04 5.22
N LEU A 545 -11.77 25.31 5.54
CA LEU A 545 -11.60 25.93 6.86
C LEU A 545 -12.94 26.39 7.45
N GLN A 546 -14.05 25.76 7.05
CA GLN A 546 -15.37 26.12 7.58
C GLN A 546 -15.37 26.06 9.12
N GLY A 547 -15.78 27.17 9.75
CA GLY A 547 -15.84 27.30 11.21
C GLY A 547 -14.49 27.25 11.93
N ALA A 548 -13.36 27.31 11.22
CA ALA A 548 -12.04 27.29 11.85
C ALA A 548 -11.76 28.60 12.61
N ASN A 549 -10.88 28.52 13.62
CA ASN A 549 -10.43 29.67 14.38
C ASN A 549 -9.02 30.10 13.95
N LEU A 550 -8.88 31.22 13.25
CA LEU A 550 -7.62 31.85 12.85
C LEU A 550 -7.39 33.21 13.55
N GLN A 551 -7.97 33.41 14.73
CA GLN A 551 -7.79 34.66 15.49
C GLN A 551 -6.29 34.98 15.67
N GLY A 552 -5.90 36.19 15.29
CA GLY A 552 -4.53 36.69 15.43
C GLY A 552 -3.46 35.94 14.62
N ALA A 553 -3.85 35.06 13.68
CA ALA A 553 -2.90 34.33 12.85
C ALA A 553 -2.21 35.25 11.83
N ASP A 554 -0.98 34.89 11.44
CA ASP A 554 -0.20 35.60 10.42
C ASP A 554 -0.23 34.84 9.09
N LEU A 555 -1.04 35.31 8.14
CA LEU A 555 -1.22 34.74 6.80
C LEU A 555 -0.61 35.63 5.70
N ARG A 556 0.43 36.43 6.00
CA ARG A 556 1.06 37.27 4.97
C ARG A 556 1.49 36.44 3.75
N GLY A 557 1.04 36.83 2.57
CA GLY A 557 1.34 36.15 1.32
C GLY A 557 0.72 34.74 1.16
N ALA A 558 -0.20 34.33 2.04
CA ALA A 558 -0.85 33.03 1.95
C ALA A 558 -1.70 32.90 0.66
N ASN A 559 -1.72 31.69 0.09
CA ASN A 559 -2.60 31.36 -1.02
C ASN A 559 -3.86 30.64 -0.50
N LEU A 560 -5.00 31.32 -0.54
CA LEU A 560 -6.34 30.89 -0.12
C LEU A 560 -7.30 30.84 -1.32
N THR A 561 -6.77 30.57 -2.53
CA THR A 561 -7.58 30.49 -3.75
C THR A 561 -8.58 29.35 -3.67
N ALA A 562 -9.86 29.64 -3.96
CA ALA A 562 -10.97 28.69 -3.91
C ALA A 562 -11.11 27.94 -2.57
N THR A 563 -10.69 28.57 -1.48
CA THR A 563 -10.78 28.02 -0.12
C THR A 563 -12.17 28.25 0.46
N ASN A 564 -12.70 27.28 1.18
CA ASN A 564 -13.93 27.45 1.96
C ASN A 564 -13.59 28.00 3.35
N LEU A 565 -13.99 29.23 3.65
CA LEU A 565 -13.78 29.97 4.89
C LEU A 565 -15.12 30.39 5.52
N GLU A 566 -16.21 29.70 5.20
CA GLU A 566 -17.53 30.00 5.75
C GLU A 566 -17.52 29.93 7.28
N ASN A 567 -18.07 30.95 7.95
CA ASN A 567 -18.09 31.09 9.41
C ASN A 567 -16.70 31.07 10.08
N VAL A 568 -15.62 31.37 9.36
CA VAL A 568 -14.27 31.40 9.94
C VAL A 568 -14.10 32.59 10.89
N ASN A 569 -13.35 32.40 11.98
CA ASN A 569 -12.92 33.50 12.84
C ASN A 569 -11.51 33.98 12.45
N LEU A 570 -11.40 35.13 11.80
CA LEU A 570 -10.15 35.78 11.41
C LEU A 570 -9.86 37.04 12.23
N ARG A 571 -10.55 37.27 13.36
CA ARG A 571 -10.39 38.51 14.15
C ARG A 571 -8.92 38.82 14.42
N GLY A 572 -8.48 40.03 14.06
CA GLY A 572 -7.11 40.50 14.26
C GLY A 572 -6.03 39.79 13.44
N ALA A 573 -6.39 38.95 12.46
CA ALA A 573 -5.42 38.26 11.61
C ALA A 573 -4.68 39.22 10.66
N ILE A 574 -3.43 38.89 10.35
CA ILE A 574 -2.60 39.62 9.39
C ILE A 574 -2.68 38.90 8.04
N LEU A 575 -3.34 39.52 7.07
CA LEU A 575 -3.68 38.96 5.76
C LEU A 575 -3.02 39.74 4.61
N GLU A 576 -1.93 40.48 4.89
CA GLU A 576 -1.31 41.35 3.87
C GLU A 576 -0.89 40.52 2.66
N ARG A 577 -1.27 40.99 1.46
CA ARG A 577 -0.93 40.37 0.18
C ARG A 577 -1.39 38.90 0.05
N ALA A 578 -2.32 38.44 0.89
CA ALA A 578 -2.91 37.11 0.76
C ALA A 578 -3.84 37.04 -0.47
N VAL A 579 -4.02 35.84 -1.02
CA VAL A 579 -4.78 35.60 -2.25
C VAL A 579 -6.02 34.77 -1.95
N PHE A 580 -7.20 35.38 -1.99
CA PHE A 580 -8.53 34.81 -1.75
C PHE A 580 -9.37 34.68 -3.04
N THR A 581 -8.75 34.58 -4.21
CA THR A 581 -9.49 34.48 -5.48
C THR A 581 -10.51 33.34 -5.42
N GLN A 582 -11.79 33.63 -5.67
CA GLN A 582 -12.90 32.67 -5.61
C GLN A 582 -13.10 31.99 -4.24
N ALA A 583 -12.59 32.56 -3.14
CA ALA A 583 -12.79 32.02 -1.80
C ALA A 583 -14.23 32.27 -1.29
N ASN A 584 -14.75 31.36 -0.48
CA ASN A 584 -16.02 31.52 0.22
C ASN A 584 -15.75 32.01 1.65
N LEU A 585 -15.94 33.30 1.92
CA LEU A 585 -15.81 33.99 3.21
C LEU A 585 -17.17 34.36 3.81
N LYS A 586 -18.24 33.67 3.40
CA LYS A 586 -19.60 33.95 3.89
C LYS A 586 -19.65 33.86 5.41
N SER A 587 -20.23 34.88 6.04
CA SER A 587 -20.37 34.98 7.50
C SER A 587 -19.03 34.92 8.26
N ALA A 588 -17.91 35.23 7.61
CA ALA A 588 -16.60 35.30 8.27
C ALA A 588 -16.49 36.49 9.22
N ASN A 589 -15.81 36.31 10.35
CA ASN A 589 -15.42 37.39 11.25
C ASN A 589 -14.04 37.91 10.89
N LEU A 590 -13.98 39.10 10.28
CA LEU A 590 -12.77 39.79 9.81
C LEU A 590 -12.50 41.08 10.60
N VAL A 591 -13.08 41.23 11.80
CA VAL A 591 -12.92 42.44 12.61
C VAL A 591 -11.43 42.66 12.95
N ASP A 592 -10.98 43.91 12.85
CA ASP A 592 -9.60 44.32 13.12
C ASP A 592 -8.53 43.63 12.24
N THR A 593 -8.91 43.07 11.08
CA THR A 593 -7.95 42.41 10.18
C THR A 593 -7.14 43.39 9.34
N ASN A 594 -5.91 43.00 8.97
CA ASN A 594 -5.10 43.71 8.00
C ASN A 594 -5.06 42.96 6.67
N LEU A 595 -5.86 43.40 5.70
CA LEU A 595 -5.98 42.86 4.35
C LEU A 595 -5.18 43.69 3.33
N THR A 596 -4.25 44.55 3.75
CA THR A 596 -3.56 45.48 2.84
C THR A 596 -2.92 44.75 1.65
N GLY A 597 -3.26 45.17 0.43
CA GLY A 597 -2.77 44.58 -0.82
C GLY A 597 -3.26 43.16 -1.12
N ALA A 598 -4.23 42.63 -0.36
CA ALA A 598 -4.81 41.32 -0.61
C ALA A 598 -5.65 41.28 -1.90
N THR A 599 -5.74 40.10 -2.51
CA THR A 599 -6.57 39.84 -3.69
C THR A 599 -7.78 39.02 -3.31
N LEU A 600 -8.98 39.57 -3.43
CA LEU A 600 -10.27 38.95 -3.12
C LEU A 600 -11.18 38.87 -4.35
N THR A 601 -10.61 38.77 -5.56
CA THR A 601 -11.38 38.75 -6.80
C THR A 601 -12.37 37.58 -6.82
N GLN A 602 -13.63 37.85 -7.11
CA GLN A 602 -14.71 36.85 -7.14
C GLN A 602 -14.92 36.10 -5.80
N ALA A 603 -14.46 36.64 -4.67
CA ALA A 603 -14.72 36.07 -3.37
C ALA A 603 -16.17 36.35 -2.91
N ASP A 604 -16.76 35.44 -2.15
CA ASP A 604 -18.06 35.65 -1.50
C ASP A 604 -17.84 36.02 -0.03
N LEU A 605 -18.02 37.29 0.34
CA LEU A 605 -18.01 37.79 1.71
C LEU A 605 -19.42 38.16 2.19
N SER A 606 -20.46 37.54 1.65
CA SER A 606 -21.84 37.82 2.09
C SER A 606 -21.97 37.62 3.60
N GLN A 607 -22.62 38.56 4.29
CA GLN A 607 -22.83 38.54 5.75
C GLN A 607 -21.54 38.55 6.59
N ALA A 608 -20.37 38.81 5.99
CA ALA A 608 -19.12 38.92 6.74
C ALA A 608 -19.09 40.19 7.59
N ILE A 609 -18.32 40.16 8.69
CA ILE A 609 -18.14 41.28 9.62
C ILE A 609 -16.70 41.79 9.46
N LEU A 610 -16.52 42.97 8.86
CA LEU A 610 -15.23 43.60 8.55
C LEU A 610 -14.95 44.86 9.38
N ILE A 611 -15.62 45.06 10.52
CA ILE A 611 -15.51 46.29 11.31
C ILE A 611 -14.03 46.63 11.60
N HIS A 612 -13.63 47.88 11.35
CA HIS A 612 -12.25 48.38 11.47
C HIS A 612 -11.18 47.68 10.61
N ALA A 613 -11.56 46.82 9.66
CA ALA A 613 -10.59 46.13 8.82
C ALA A 613 -9.85 47.09 7.87
N GLN A 614 -8.58 46.81 7.62
CA GLN A 614 -7.72 47.57 6.71
C GLN A 614 -7.67 46.90 5.34
N LEU A 615 -8.39 47.44 4.36
CA LEU A 615 -8.48 46.94 2.99
C LEU A 615 -7.79 47.87 1.98
N ARG A 616 -6.72 48.56 2.39
CA ARG A 616 -5.97 49.46 1.51
C ARG A 616 -5.35 48.70 0.35
N ASP A 617 -5.41 49.27 -0.85
CA ASP A 617 -4.82 48.69 -2.07
C ASP A 617 -5.31 47.26 -2.38
N THR A 618 -6.46 46.85 -1.84
CA THR A 618 -7.03 45.52 -2.09
C THR A 618 -7.69 45.43 -3.45
N ASN A 619 -7.70 44.22 -4.02
CA ASN A 619 -8.48 43.93 -5.21
C ASN A 619 -9.72 43.10 -4.86
N LEU A 620 -10.87 43.75 -4.75
CA LEU A 620 -12.16 43.12 -4.46
C LEU A 620 -13.00 42.92 -5.72
N SER A 621 -12.47 43.15 -6.92
CA SER A 621 -13.31 43.15 -8.13
C SER A 621 -14.14 41.86 -8.30
N GLN A 622 -15.41 42.04 -8.66
CA GLN A 622 -16.40 40.95 -8.82
C GLN A 622 -16.71 40.16 -7.53
N SER A 623 -16.32 40.65 -6.35
CA SER A 623 -16.70 40.01 -5.08
C SER A 623 -18.14 40.34 -4.67
N ILE A 624 -18.69 39.50 -3.79
CA ILE A 624 -20.04 39.62 -3.25
C ILE A 624 -19.92 40.00 -1.77
N LEU A 625 -20.47 41.14 -1.36
CA LEU A 625 -20.48 41.65 0.02
C LEU A 625 -21.92 41.93 0.50
N ARG A 626 -22.89 41.14 0.04
CA ARG A 626 -24.29 41.33 0.40
C ARG A 626 -24.49 41.19 1.90
N HIS A 627 -25.18 42.14 2.52
CA HIS A 627 -25.42 42.17 3.98
C HIS A 627 -24.15 42.16 4.84
N ALA A 628 -22.97 42.47 4.28
CA ALA A 628 -21.74 42.56 5.06
C ALA A 628 -21.73 43.85 5.90
N ASP A 629 -21.05 43.79 7.05
CA ASP A 629 -20.80 44.94 7.90
C ASP A 629 -19.37 45.44 7.71
N LEU A 630 -19.21 46.58 7.03
CA LEU A 630 -17.95 47.26 6.76
C LEU A 630 -17.87 48.60 7.51
N THR A 631 -18.50 48.69 8.69
CA THR A 631 -18.44 49.90 9.52
C THR A 631 -16.97 50.26 9.86
N GLU A 632 -16.60 51.52 9.62
CA GLU A 632 -15.25 52.06 9.87
C GLU A 632 -14.11 51.33 9.14
N VAL A 633 -14.40 50.67 8.02
CA VAL A 633 -13.38 50.03 7.17
C VAL A 633 -12.54 51.06 6.41
N ASP A 634 -11.25 50.76 6.19
CA ASP A 634 -10.41 51.52 5.26
C ASP A 634 -10.25 50.84 3.90
N LEU A 635 -10.93 51.36 2.87
CA LEU A 635 -10.89 50.92 1.47
C LEU A 635 -10.02 51.81 0.59
N THR A 636 -9.11 52.61 1.15
CA THR A 636 -8.30 53.55 0.37
C THR A 636 -7.58 52.84 -0.80
N ARG A 637 -7.80 53.31 -2.03
CA ARG A 637 -7.22 52.74 -3.27
C ARG A 637 -7.64 51.30 -3.60
N ALA A 638 -8.71 50.79 -2.98
CA ALA A 638 -9.23 49.47 -3.31
C ALA A 638 -9.87 49.45 -4.72
N ASN A 639 -9.68 48.35 -5.44
CA ASN A 639 -10.38 48.08 -6.69
C ASN A 639 -11.72 47.39 -6.38
N LEU A 640 -12.82 48.14 -6.53
CA LEU A 640 -14.19 47.73 -6.21
C LEU A 640 -15.05 47.50 -7.47
N LYS A 641 -14.41 47.28 -8.63
CA LYS A 641 -15.12 47.11 -9.90
C LYS A 641 -16.06 45.91 -9.84
N GLN A 642 -17.33 46.09 -10.22
CA GLN A 642 -18.35 45.03 -10.25
C GLN A 642 -18.58 44.34 -8.89
N VAL A 643 -18.28 45.02 -7.78
CA VAL A 643 -18.56 44.49 -6.44
C VAL A 643 -20.05 44.63 -6.13
N ASP A 644 -20.63 43.63 -5.45
CA ASP A 644 -22.01 43.69 -4.95
C ASP A 644 -22.05 44.03 -3.45
N PHE A 645 -22.40 45.28 -3.12
CA PHE A 645 -22.61 45.80 -1.77
C PHE A 645 -24.08 45.82 -1.34
N SER A 646 -24.97 45.07 -2.00
CA SER A 646 -26.40 45.18 -1.71
C SER A 646 -26.69 44.90 -0.23
N TYR A 647 -27.41 45.81 0.43
CA TYR A 647 -27.74 45.77 1.86
C TYR A 647 -26.53 45.77 2.82
N ALA A 648 -25.32 46.09 2.34
CA ALA A 648 -24.14 46.21 3.19
C ALA A 648 -24.14 47.52 4.01
N SER A 649 -23.48 47.52 5.16
CA SER A 649 -23.16 48.74 5.92
C SER A 649 -21.74 49.19 5.62
N LEU A 650 -21.56 50.44 5.19
CA LEU A 650 -20.28 51.14 5.05
C LEU A 650 -20.29 52.41 5.92
N GLU A 651 -20.98 52.38 7.06
CA GLU A 651 -21.06 53.52 7.97
C GLU A 651 -19.64 53.96 8.41
N ASN A 652 -19.35 55.25 8.29
CA ASN A 652 -18.04 55.85 8.60
C ASN A 652 -16.84 55.22 7.86
N ALA A 653 -17.08 54.47 6.77
CA ALA A 653 -16.02 53.84 6.00
C ALA A 653 -15.20 54.87 5.20
N ILE A 654 -13.92 54.57 4.99
CA ILE A 654 -13.02 55.35 4.16
C ILE A 654 -12.98 54.74 2.75
N VAL A 655 -13.76 55.29 1.82
CA VAL A 655 -13.91 54.81 0.44
C VAL A 655 -13.30 55.83 -0.53
N ARG A 656 -12.03 56.19 -0.30
CA ARG A 656 -11.35 57.22 -1.09
C ARG A 656 -10.42 56.62 -2.14
N HIS A 657 -10.32 57.28 -3.30
CA HIS A 657 -9.49 56.84 -4.43
C HIS A 657 -9.78 55.41 -4.91
N THR A 658 -11.02 54.95 -4.76
CA THR A 658 -11.45 53.60 -5.17
C THR A 658 -11.88 53.56 -6.63
N ASN A 659 -12.08 52.35 -7.16
CA ASN A 659 -12.70 52.11 -8.45
C ASN A 659 -14.06 51.43 -8.27
N LEU A 660 -15.16 52.17 -8.23
CA LEU A 660 -16.53 51.65 -8.08
C LEU A 660 -17.26 51.35 -9.40
N LYS A 661 -16.55 51.31 -10.52
CA LYS A 661 -17.17 51.08 -11.83
C LYS A 661 -18.01 49.80 -11.87
N ASP A 662 -19.26 49.92 -12.31
CA ASP A 662 -20.25 48.84 -12.41
C ASP A 662 -20.53 48.12 -11.07
N ALA A 663 -20.15 48.70 -9.92
CA ALA A 663 -20.48 48.16 -8.61
C ALA A 663 -21.99 48.28 -8.33
N ILE A 664 -22.54 47.39 -7.52
CA ILE A 664 -23.96 47.34 -7.15
C ILE A 664 -24.08 47.81 -5.70
N LEU A 665 -24.78 48.92 -5.46
CA LEU A 665 -25.00 49.50 -4.13
C LEU A 665 -26.50 49.63 -3.83
N LEU A 666 -27.25 48.53 -3.95
CA LEU A 666 -28.69 48.53 -3.65
C LEU A 666 -28.91 48.52 -2.13
N TYR A 667 -29.62 49.51 -1.59
CA TYR A 667 -29.91 49.62 -0.16
C TYR A 667 -28.68 49.63 0.75
N THR A 668 -27.54 50.07 0.24
CA THR A 668 -26.28 50.17 0.96
C THR A 668 -26.28 51.37 1.90
N ASP A 669 -25.84 51.17 3.14
CA ASP A 669 -25.68 52.27 4.10
C ASP A 669 -24.32 52.93 3.95
N LEU A 670 -24.28 54.20 3.57
CA LEU A 670 -23.06 54.96 3.34
C LEU A 670 -22.92 56.13 4.32
N ARG A 671 -23.73 56.22 5.38
CA ARG A 671 -23.70 57.38 6.30
C ARG A 671 -22.30 57.60 6.88
N GLY A 672 -21.83 58.85 6.89
CA GLY A 672 -20.51 59.25 7.39
C GLY A 672 -19.32 58.80 6.53
N ALA A 673 -19.54 58.04 5.45
CA ALA A 673 -18.45 57.56 4.61
C ALA A 673 -17.71 58.69 3.89
N ASN A 674 -16.40 58.54 3.73
CA ASN A 674 -15.55 59.41 2.93
C ASN A 674 -15.46 58.89 1.49
N LEU A 675 -16.09 59.59 0.56
CA LEU A 675 -16.28 59.17 -0.84
C LEU A 675 -15.35 59.90 -1.81
N PHE A 676 -14.26 60.51 -1.32
CA PHE A 676 -13.37 61.33 -2.14
C PHE A 676 -12.74 60.54 -3.30
N ARG A 677 -13.08 60.94 -4.55
CA ARG A 677 -12.64 60.24 -5.78
C ARG A 677 -12.95 58.73 -5.73
N SER A 678 -14.13 58.37 -5.23
CA SER A 678 -14.58 56.97 -5.12
C SER A 678 -15.06 56.36 -6.45
N GLY A 679 -15.49 57.20 -7.40
CA GLY A 679 -16.12 56.76 -8.64
C GLY A 679 -17.59 56.34 -8.48
N ILE A 680 -18.28 56.74 -7.40
CA ILE A 680 -19.65 56.31 -7.09
C ILE A 680 -20.67 56.60 -8.22
N ALA A 681 -20.45 57.62 -9.05
CA ALA A 681 -21.33 57.92 -10.19
C ALA A 681 -21.28 56.87 -11.32
N GLU A 682 -20.28 55.98 -11.31
CA GLU A 682 -20.16 54.87 -12.26
C GLU A 682 -20.76 53.56 -11.71
N ALA A 683 -21.43 53.61 -10.56
CA ALA A 683 -22.03 52.47 -9.90
C ALA A 683 -23.55 52.42 -10.09
N GLN A 684 -24.12 51.22 -9.95
CA GLN A 684 -25.56 50.99 -9.90
C GLN A 684 -26.05 51.26 -8.47
N ILE A 685 -26.78 52.36 -8.29
CA ILE A 685 -27.27 52.82 -7.00
C ILE A 685 -28.80 52.76 -6.96
N SER A 686 -29.37 52.37 -5.84
CA SER A 686 -30.82 52.49 -5.56
C SER A 686 -31.06 52.32 -4.07
N GLY A 687 -31.85 53.19 -3.45
CA GLY A 687 -32.20 53.10 -2.03
C GLY A 687 -31.02 53.22 -1.06
N ILE A 688 -29.90 53.80 -1.48
CA ILE A 688 -28.73 54.04 -0.62
C ILE A 688 -29.08 54.99 0.53
N LYS A 689 -28.38 54.89 1.65
CA LYS A 689 -28.53 55.83 2.78
C LYS A 689 -27.33 56.74 2.85
N LEU A 690 -27.55 58.05 2.72
CA LEU A 690 -26.53 59.08 2.86
C LEU A 690 -26.79 59.92 4.12
N GLY A 691 -25.73 60.58 4.61
CA GLY A 691 -25.81 61.47 5.76
C GLY A 691 -24.41 61.82 6.28
N ASN A 692 -24.09 63.11 6.40
CA ASN A 692 -22.77 63.60 6.84
C ASN A 692 -21.57 63.07 6.04
N ASN A 693 -21.78 62.74 4.75
CA ASN A 693 -20.72 62.27 3.86
C ASN A 693 -19.71 63.35 3.50
N SER A 694 -18.44 62.95 3.38
CA SER A 694 -17.35 63.83 2.95
C SER A 694 -16.80 63.42 1.57
N GLY A 695 -16.15 64.36 0.86
CA GLY A 695 -15.41 64.05 -0.36
C GLY A 695 -16.24 63.95 -1.65
N LEU A 696 -17.55 64.20 -1.60
CA LEU A 696 -18.41 64.28 -2.79
C LEU A 696 -18.23 65.62 -3.53
N SER A 697 -18.19 65.57 -4.86
CA SER A 697 -18.26 66.77 -5.69
C SER A 697 -19.70 67.26 -5.82
N ASP A 698 -19.91 68.55 -6.12
CA ASP A 698 -21.26 69.12 -6.27
C ASP A 698 -22.07 68.41 -7.36
N GLN A 699 -21.43 68.04 -8.48
CA GLN A 699 -22.08 67.27 -9.56
C GLN A 699 -22.53 65.89 -9.08
N THR A 700 -21.70 65.22 -8.27
CA THR A 700 -22.04 63.91 -7.72
C THR A 700 -23.18 64.00 -6.70
N ARG A 701 -23.23 65.06 -5.88
CA ARG A 701 -24.36 65.26 -4.96
C ARG A 701 -25.68 65.39 -5.70
N ILE A 702 -25.74 66.24 -6.74
CA ILE A 702 -26.95 66.41 -7.56
C ILE A 702 -27.40 65.09 -8.19
N PHE A 703 -26.44 64.27 -8.67
CA PHE A 703 -26.73 62.95 -9.22
C PHE A 703 -27.34 62.01 -8.17
N LEU A 704 -26.77 61.97 -6.96
CA LEU A 704 -27.26 61.11 -5.87
C LEU A 704 -28.63 61.56 -5.35
N ASP A 705 -28.86 62.87 -5.20
CA ASP A 705 -30.15 63.42 -4.75
C ASP A 705 -31.28 63.10 -5.74
N GLY A 706 -30.97 63.03 -7.05
CA GLY A 706 -31.95 62.67 -8.09
C GLY A 706 -32.36 61.19 -8.09
N GLU A 707 -31.46 60.30 -7.66
CA GLU A 707 -31.72 58.86 -7.51
C GLU A 707 -32.35 58.51 -6.15
N GLU A 708 -32.26 59.38 -5.14
CA GLU A 708 -32.96 59.23 -3.84
C GLU A 708 -34.48 59.46 -3.95
N ILE A 709 -34.93 60.17 -5.00
CA ILE A 709 -36.34 60.56 -5.21
C ILE A 709 -37.15 59.50 -6.00
N ASN A 710 -36.46 58.54 -6.64
CA ASN A 710 -37.07 57.43 -7.41
C ASN A 710 -36.95 56.09 -6.68
#